data_AF-A0A9P8K7G6-F1
#
_entry.id   AF-A0A9P8K7G6-F1
#
_cell.length_a   1.000
_cell.length_b   1.000
_cell.length_c   1.000
_cell.angle_alpha   90.00
_cell.angle_beta   90.00
_cell.angle_gamma   90.00
#
_symmetry.space_group_name_H-M   'P 1'
#
loop_
_entity.id
_entity.type
_entity.pdbx_description
1 polymer ?
#
loop_
_entity_poly.entity_id
_entity_poly.type
_entity_poly.pdbx_seq_one_letter_code
_entity_poly.pdbx_strand_id
1 'polypeptide(L)'
;MDTFDISLLPNVLELQPKAHLLFGFSVTFLVLVWTSLALRVYVRVFTIKAFGWDDTMLIWAAVTFTSFCAYLISEAKYCFKPEVEIAYKTADLLAIWTLLTQAMVFVVTYNALYILTTIIFKVSLAIFFLRIVVVKWQRLLIYISTAVYAIYGVVFIFLVTFRCGMPKDLLINAARGQCISEGVIMPMLYISGILNSGVDVIFAVLPAIFLWNSLMPRRAKISACVLLSMGCIGTVASIVRIAYLDGLVNSSRFFTTAVDAGLLSIVEPGLAITAASLCALRPLFLSMVEKTLPYISRTGSSRTKNSGSGTCRRHASRSHHVSRSRVSFADQKGFQVFDNATSKLETIIASPRFEMVDLSNDDNTLNRTSSQGSLVEQHAYETAKTWVPPYSELCKHLRLAVLLIAAVAGLLTALLAVHQFVLPVVGWIFPSLESTFFDLAVYGGYPQRTYVSHNLTSPDLQQVRWDDRCDNGFIFISPQGKSVEHPGPMILDARGNLVWQTDRYGQAMNLKVQEYKGEKYLTFWAGLRGSSYGYGDYYMLDSSYQERYQVSAVGEGLKGDLHEFTLTKDGTALITVYNVTQTDMTAMRRPVDGWVNNNLFQEIDVETGKLLFEWNALDHFSIMDSFYTHPLAGYRESIPFDWFHINSVEKDDHGDYLISSRHLHALIKVNGTTGDVVWVLGGKQNSFRDISAGEATSFSWQHDGRWLDQDQGTLTLFDNSDAGPLHLDASYSTARMIQINTTDNTAELLHTYISDRHTRAASQGSVQVLSSTNTVFVGWGHSPVFSEFDVDGTLLCEAHYGAQYISHYGRVTSYRSLKADWVGVPLEPPSAKIQAGRLYASWNGATEVATWTLQSTDSWTNSESTDVDVVDRVAFETSFLLPESDSDTLYRVVASDDEGNVLGSSEVATEDTTTTAQSVWSILLPLGGIFGVIIGFEAVRRFRKGERVLPKWKRGTSNYSHKYTRL
;
A
#
# COMPACT_ATOMS: atom_id res chain seq x y z
N MET A 1 35.68 -6.98 -12.60
CA MET A 1 34.51 -7.06 -11.67
C MET A 1 33.91 -5.66 -11.61
N ASP A 2 33.75 -5.08 -12.79
CA ASP A 2 33.33 -3.70 -13.06
C ASP A 2 32.01 -3.85 -13.80
N THR A 3 31.03 -2.99 -13.51
CA THR A 3 29.59 -3.07 -13.88
C THR A 3 28.70 -3.91 -12.95
N PHE A 4 28.69 -3.59 -11.66
CA PHE A 4 27.54 -3.95 -10.81
C PHE A 4 26.69 -2.70 -10.60
N ASP A 5 25.48 -2.69 -11.17
CA ASP A 5 24.56 -1.56 -11.10
C ASP A 5 23.98 -1.45 -9.67
N ILE A 6 24.36 -0.38 -8.96
CA ILE A 6 23.94 -0.13 -7.58
C ILE A 6 22.42 0.15 -7.52
N SER A 7 21.80 0.60 -8.61
CA SER A 7 20.35 0.87 -8.68
C SER A 7 19.49 -0.39 -8.55
N LEU A 8 20.05 -1.55 -8.88
CA LEU A 8 19.41 -2.86 -8.71
C LEU A 8 19.46 -3.36 -7.25
N LEU A 9 20.26 -2.73 -6.38
CA LEU A 9 20.30 -3.10 -4.97
C LEU A 9 19.14 -2.46 -4.21
N PRO A 10 18.48 -3.22 -3.31
CA PRO A 10 17.51 -2.65 -2.38
C PRO A 10 18.11 -1.45 -1.62
N ASN A 11 17.40 -0.32 -1.55
CA ASN A 11 17.95 0.88 -0.93
C ASN A 11 17.47 1.06 0.52
N VAL A 12 18.39 0.99 1.47
CA VAL A 12 18.10 1.14 2.92
C VAL A 12 17.63 2.56 3.25
N LEU A 13 18.01 3.58 2.47
CA LEU A 13 17.57 4.97 2.68
C LEU A 13 16.07 5.16 2.43
N GLU A 14 15.42 4.30 1.63
CA GLU A 14 13.97 4.35 1.44
C GLU A 14 13.19 4.13 2.75
N LEU A 15 13.84 3.61 3.80
CA LEU A 15 13.25 3.40 5.11
C LEU A 15 13.16 4.69 5.93
N GLN A 16 14.00 5.70 5.68
CA GLN A 16 14.04 6.94 6.43
C GLN A 16 12.68 7.65 6.57
N PRO A 17 11.88 7.84 5.50
CA PRO A 17 10.57 8.47 5.61
C PRO A 17 9.56 7.64 6.43
N LYS A 18 9.78 6.34 6.66
CA LYS A 18 8.88 5.49 7.47
C LYS A 18 9.45 5.13 8.84
N ALA A 19 10.73 5.41 9.10
CA ALA A 19 11.41 5.03 10.33
C ALA A 19 10.78 5.68 11.59
N HIS A 20 10.23 6.89 11.47
CA HIS A 20 9.48 7.54 12.54
C HIS A 20 8.16 6.82 12.85
N LEU A 21 7.48 6.28 11.83
CA LEU A 21 6.27 5.46 12.00
C LEU A 21 6.60 4.12 12.67
N LEU A 22 7.67 3.46 12.24
CA LEU A 22 8.16 2.22 12.87
C LEU A 22 8.44 2.42 14.36
N PHE A 23 9.16 3.48 14.71
CA PHE A 23 9.44 3.84 16.09
C PHE A 23 8.15 4.14 16.87
N GLY A 24 7.29 5.01 16.34
CA GLY A 24 6.05 5.43 16.99
C GLY A 24 5.08 4.28 17.26
N PHE A 25 4.85 3.42 16.25
CA PHE A 25 3.98 2.25 16.39
C PHE A 25 4.57 1.24 17.36
N SER A 26 5.86 0.92 17.26
CA SER A 26 6.52 -0.04 18.15
C SER A 26 6.41 0.39 19.61
N VAL A 27 6.74 1.65 19.93
CA VAL A 27 6.65 2.17 21.30
C VAL A 27 5.21 2.16 21.81
N THR A 28 4.27 2.63 21.00
CA THR A 28 2.84 2.70 21.38
C THR A 28 2.29 1.33 21.74
N PHE A 29 2.50 0.33 20.87
CA PHE A 29 2.00 -1.02 21.10
C PHE A 29 2.72 -1.76 22.21
N LEU A 30 4.02 -1.52 22.42
CA LEU A 30 4.74 -2.06 23.59
C LEU A 30 4.16 -1.54 24.90
N VAL A 31 3.89 -0.24 24.99
CA VAL A 31 3.25 0.35 26.17
C VAL A 31 1.87 -0.27 26.40
N LEU A 32 1.04 -0.39 25.36
CA LEU A 32 -0.29 -1.01 25.48
C LEU A 32 -0.23 -2.48 25.92
N VAL A 33 0.66 -3.28 25.32
CA VAL A 33 0.82 -4.70 25.63
C VAL A 33 1.30 -4.89 27.07
N TRP A 34 2.37 -4.21 27.50
CA TRP A 34 2.92 -4.42 28.84
C TRP A 34 2.03 -3.87 29.94
N THR A 35 1.37 -2.72 29.72
CA THR A 35 0.43 -2.17 30.72
C THR A 35 -0.78 -3.08 30.91
N SER A 36 -1.41 -3.54 29.82
CA SER A 36 -2.56 -4.44 29.89
C SER A 36 -2.20 -5.82 30.45
N LEU A 37 -1.04 -6.36 30.09
CA LEU A 37 -0.55 -7.63 30.61
C LEU A 37 -0.19 -7.56 32.10
N ALA A 38 0.48 -6.49 32.55
CA ALA A 38 0.80 -6.29 33.97
C ALA A 38 -0.47 -6.23 34.83
N LEU A 39 -1.49 -5.51 34.37
CA LEU A 39 -2.80 -5.49 35.01
C LEU A 39 -3.43 -6.89 35.04
N ARG A 40 -3.38 -7.64 33.92
CA ARG A 40 -3.89 -9.02 33.87
C ARG A 40 -3.19 -9.92 34.87
N VAL A 41 -1.85 -9.89 34.93
CA VAL A 41 -1.07 -10.70 35.87
C VAL A 41 -1.42 -10.33 37.31
N TYR A 42 -1.49 -9.04 37.63
CA TYR A 42 -1.89 -8.59 38.96
C TYR A 42 -3.27 -9.14 39.37
N VAL A 43 -4.26 -9.06 38.49
CA VAL A 43 -5.60 -9.58 38.73
C VAL A 43 -5.60 -11.09 38.88
N ARG A 44 -4.95 -11.81 37.96
CA ARG A 44 -4.94 -13.28 37.94
C ARG A 44 -4.19 -13.87 39.14
N VAL A 45 -3.11 -13.23 39.59
CA VAL A 45 -2.30 -13.70 40.73
C VAL A 45 -2.91 -13.27 42.07
N PHE A 46 -3.22 -11.98 42.24
CA PHE A 46 -3.56 -11.43 43.56
C PHE A 46 -5.06 -11.31 43.81
N THR A 47 -5.86 -11.01 42.77
CA THR A 47 -7.32 -10.78 42.93
C THR A 47 -8.13 -12.06 42.78
N ILE A 48 -7.98 -12.75 41.64
CA ILE A 48 -8.76 -13.95 41.28
C ILE A 48 -8.04 -15.24 41.74
N LYS A 49 -6.71 -15.20 41.92
CA LYS A 49 -5.87 -16.38 42.23
C LYS A 49 -6.08 -17.54 41.25
N ALA A 50 -6.20 -17.23 39.96
CA ALA A 50 -6.46 -18.17 38.87
C ALA A 50 -5.46 -17.98 37.72
N PHE A 51 -4.18 -17.82 38.06
CA PHE A 51 -3.10 -17.79 37.09
C PHE A 51 -2.93 -19.17 36.46
N GLY A 52 -2.90 -19.25 35.13
CA GLY A 52 -2.80 -20.51 34.42
C GLY A 52 -1.86 -20.49 33.23
N TRP A 53 -1.77 -21.63 32.55
CA TRP A 53 -0.93 -21.81 31.37
C TRP A 53 -1.20 -20.84 30.20
N ASP A 54 -2.42 -20.32 30.05
CA ASP A 54 -2.74 -19.27 29.08
C ASP A 54 -2.02 -17.96 29.43
N ASP A 55 -1.92 -17.61 30.71
CA ASP A 55 -1.18 -16.43 31.17
C ASP A 55 0.34 -16.57 30.94
N THR A 56 0.90 -17.75 31.24
CA THR A 56 2.33 -18.04 31.00
C THR A 56 2.67 -17.92 29.52
N MET A 57 1.87 -18.51 28.63
CA MET A 57 2.09 -18.42 27.18
C MET A 57 1.91 -16.98 26.68
N LEU A 58 0.97 -16.21 27.25
CA LEU A 58 0.77 -14.81 26.88
C LEU A 58 1.96 -13.92 27.29
N ILE A 59 2.63 -14.22 28.41
CA ILE A 59 3.88 -13.55 28.81
C ILE A 59 4.99 -13.85 27.80
N TRP A 60 5.14 -15.11 27.36
CA TRP A 60 6.10 -15.47 26.33
C TRP A 60 5.81 -14.80 24.97
N ALA A 61 4.52 -14.65 24.61
CA ALA A 61 4.11 -13.89 23.44
C ALA A 61 4.51 -12.40 23.57
N ALA A 62 4.35 -11.78 24.75
CA ALA A 62 4.76 -10.40 24.98
C ALA A 62 6.29 -10.22 24.97
N VAL A 63 7.05 -11.19 25.49
CA VAL A 63 8.52 -11.17 25.43
C VAL A 63 9.01 -11.26 23.98
N THR A 64 8.48 -12.19 23.20
CA THR A 64 8.83 -12.35 21.77
C THR A 64 8.37 -11.14 20.93
N PHE A 65 7.20 -10.58 21.22
CA PHE A 65 6.74 -9.32 20.63
C PHE A 65 7.65 -8.14 20.97
N THR A 66 8.21 -8.11 22.19
CA THR A 66 9.18 -7.09 22.60
C THR A 66 10.48 -7.22 21.82
N SER A 67 10.98 -8.45 21.65
CA SER A 67 12.14 -8.71 20.79
C SER A 67 11.86 -8.27 19.35
N PHE A 68 10.70 -8.62 18.79
CA PHE A 68 10.26 -8.18 17.46
C PHE A 68 10.30 -6.65 17.31
N CYS A 69 9.67 -5.91 18.22
CA CYS A 69 9.65 -4.44 18.21
C CYS A 69 11.05 -3.85 18.40
N ALA A 70 11.92 -4.47 19.20
CA ALA A 70 13.29 -4.01 19.41
C ALA A 70 14.12 -4.10 18.12
N TYR A 71 13.93 -5.15 17.32
CA TYR A 71 14.59 -5.28 16.01
C TYR A 71 14.08 -4.24 15.01
N LEU A 72 12.77 -3.97 14.94
CA LEU A 72 12.23 -2.90 14.10
C LEU A 72 12.72 -1.51 14.51
N ILE A 73 12.82 -1.23 15.82
CA ILE A 73 13.42 0.02 16.31
C ILE A 73 14.91 0.09 15.98
N SER A 74 15.62 -1.04 16.06
CA SER A 74 17.05 -1.09 15.74
C SER A 74 17.31 -0.83 14.26
N GLU A 75 16.48 -1.40 13.38
CA GLU A 75 16.49 -1.12 11.94
C GLU A 75 16.15 0.35 11.64
N ALA A 76 15.10 0.89 12.27
CA ALA A 76 14.73 2.30 12.15
C ALA A 76 15.84 3.26 12.64
N LYS A 77 16.63 2.88 13.65
CA LYS A 77 17.81 3.65 14.07
C LYS A 77 18.99 3.45 13.13
N TYR A 78 19.11 2.25 12.58
CA TYR A 78 20.19 1.89 11.67
C TYR A 78 20.14 2.73 10.39
N CYS A 79 18.95 3.02 9.84
CA CYS A 79 18.83 3.84 8.63
C CYS A 79 19.18 5.33 8.81
N PHE A 80 19.32 5.82 10.05
CA PHE A 80 19.73 7.21 10.35
C PHE A 80 21.22 7.32 10.73
N LYS A 81 21.98 6.23 10.63
CA LYS A 81 23.41 6.26 10.89
C LYS A 81 24.13 7.06 9.80
N PRO A 82 25.01 8.02 10.16
CA PRO A 82 25.77 8.78 9.18
C PRO A 82 26.56 7.89 8.20
N GLU A 83 27.02 6.73 8.68
CA GLU A 83 27.75 5.76 7.86
C GLU A 83 26.90 5.17 6.72
N VAL A 84 25.58 5.08 6.90
CA VAL A 84 24.65 4.62 5.84
C VAL A 84 24.55 5.69 4.75
N GLU A 85 24.32 6.92 5.15
CA GLU A 85 24.20 8.03 4.21
C GLU A 85 25.51 8.27 3.45
N ILE A 86 26.66 8.18 4.13
CA ILE A 86 27.99 8.30 3.51
C ILE A 86 28.20 7.18 2.49
N ALA A 87 27.96 5.92 2.85
CA ALA A 87 28.22 4.79 1.95
C ALA A 87 27.42 4.87 0.64
N TYR A 88 26.15 5.27 0.72
CA TYR A 88 25.31 5.49 -0.46
C TYR A 88 25.67 6.77 -1.22
N LYS A 89 26.13 7.84 -0.55
CA LYS A 89 26.63 9.06 -1.20
C LYS A 89 27.97 8.87 -1.91
N THR A 90 28.85 8.04 -1.38
CA THR A 90 30.20 7.79 -1.95
C THR A 90 30.24 6.60 -2.90
N ALA A 91 29.11 5.93 -3.15
CA ALA A 91 29.01 4.71 -3.96
C ALA A 91 30.02 3.61 -3.56
N ASP A 92 30.34 3.51 -2.27
CA ASP A 92 31.27 2.49 -1.77
C ASP A 92 30.58 1.13 -1.72
N LEU A 93 30.80 0.32 -2.75
CA LEU A 93 30.22 -1.02 -2.92
C LEU A 93 30.48 -1.94 -1.72
N LEU A 94 31.65 -1.87 -1.08
CA LEU A 94 31.98 -2.72 0.05
C LEU A 94 31.24 -2.28 1.32
N ALA A 95 31.12 -0.96 1.52
CA ALA A 95 30.32 -0.39 2.60
C ALA A 95 28.83 -0.70 2.38
N ILE A 96 28.28 -0.43 1.19
CA ILE A 96 26.89 -0.73 0.81
C ILE A 96 26.59 -2.21 1.02
N TRP A 97 27.47 -3.10 0.57
CA TRP A 97 27.31 -4.54 0.77
C TRP A 97 27.20 -4.93 2.25
N THR A 98 28.08 -4.37 3.08
CA THR A 98 28.08 -4.62 4.53
C THR A 98 26.81 -4.10 5.19
N LEU A 99 26.35 -2.92 4.78
CA LEU A 99 25.11 -2.29 5.26
C LEU A 99 23.88 -3.12 4.89
N LEU A 100 23.78 -3.54 3.63
CA LEU A 100 22.69 -4.37 3.13
C LEU A 100 22.61 -5.71 3.84
N THR A 101 23.77 -6.33 4.05
CA THR A 101 23.85 -7.61 4.78
C THR A 101 23.29 -7.44 6.19
N GLN A 102 23.62 -6.35 6.88
CA GLN A 102 23.14 -6.09 8.22
C GLN A 102 21.63 -5.74 8.26
N ALA A 103 21.14 -4.94 7.31
CA ALA A 103 19.71 -4.62 7.20
C ALA A 103 18.88 -5.89 6.93
N MET A 104 19.34 -6.75 6.02
CA MET A 104 18.69 -8.04 5.71
C MET A 104 18.61 -8.96 6.94
N VAL A 105 19.63 -8.96 7.80
CA VAL A 105 19.60 -9.73 9.05
C VAL A 105 18.49 -9.21 9.97
N PHE A 106 18.27 -7.91 10.08
CA PHE A 106 17.14 -7.37 10.84
C PHE A 106 15.81 -7.82 10.25
N VAL A 107 15.65 -7.72 8.92
CA VAL A 107 14.43 -8.13 8.20
C VAL A 107 14.07 -9.59 8.43
N VAL A 108 15.03 -10.49 8.22
CA VAL A 108 14.81 -11.92 8.42
C VAL A 108 14.48 -12.22 9.89
N THR A 109 15.19 -11.57 10.81
CA THR A 109 15.02 -11.80 12.25
C THR A 109 13.66 -11.33 12.75
N TYR A 110 13.21 -10.12 12.41
CA TYR A 110 11.90 -9.65 12.86
C TYR A 110 10.76 -10.45 12.22
N ASN A 111 10.90 -10.92 10.97
CA ASN A 111 9.88 -11.77 10.35
C ASN A 111 9.73 -13.11 11.08
N ALA A 112 10.85 -13.74 11.45
CA ALA A 112 10.85 -14.95 12.27
C ALA A 112 10.23 -14.73 13.65
N LEU A 113 10.58 -13.62 14.31
CA LEU A 113 10.03 -13.26 15.62
C LEU A 113 8.53 -12.95 15.58
N TYR A 114 8.04 -12.33 14.50
CA TYR A 114 6.61 -12.11 14.28
C TYR A 114 5.87 -13.46 14.20
N ILE A 115 6.33 -14.39 13.35
CA ILE A 115 5.70 -15.72 13.22
C ILE A 115 5.72 -16.46 14.56
N LEU A 116 6.83 -16.38 15.30
CA LEU A 116 6.93 -16.97 16.62
C LEU A 116 5.93 -16.34 17.61
N THR A 117 5.80 -15.01 17.58
CA THR A 117 4.86 -14.27 18.43
C THR A 117 3.42 -14.71 18.18
N THR A 118 3.00 -14.81 16.91
CA THR A 118 1.64 -15.22 16.53
C THR A 118 1.37 -16.68 16.88
N ILE A 119 2.34 -17.58 16.77
CA ILE A 119 2.22 -18.98 17.22
C ILE A 119 1.99 -19.04 18.74
N ILE A 120 2.85 -18.41 19.53
CA ILE A 120 2.76 -18.46 21.00
C ILE A 120 1.45 -17.81 21.47
N PHE A 121 1.06 -16.69 20.86
CA PHE A 121 -0.22 -16.04 21.13
C PHE A 121 -1.40 -16.96 20.83
N LYS A 122 -1.43 -17.62 19.67
CA LYS A 122 -2.51 -18.54 19.27
C LYS A 122 -2.58 -19.77 20.17
N VAL A 123 -1.44 -20.27 20.67
CA VAL A 123 -1.40 -21.33 21.69
C VAL A 123 -2.00 -20.84 23.02
N SER A 124 -1.65 -19.64 23.49
CA SER A 124 -2.27 -19.03 24.67
C SER A 124 -3.79 -18.94 24.53
N LEU A 125 -4.27 -18.45 23.38
CA LEU A 125 -5.68 -18.28 23.08
C LEU A 125 -6.41 -19.64 22.97
N ALA A 126 -5.78 -20.63 22.36
CA ALA A 126 -6.31 -22.00 22.30
C ALA A 126 -6.49 -22.60 23.70
N ILE A 127 -5.50 -22.46 24.59
CA ILE A 127 -5.58 -22.92 25.98
C ILE A 127 -6.74 -22.22 26.71
N PHE A 128 -6.88 -20.91 26.51
CA PHE A 128 -7.97 -20.14 27.08
C PHE A 128 -9.35 -20.66 26.61
N PHE A 129 -9.54 -20.86 25.30
CA PHE A 129 -10.82 -21.36 24.78
C PHE A 129 -11.11 -22.80 25.15
N LEU A 130 -10.10 -23.68 25.20
CA LEU A 130 -10.28 -25.07 25.61
C LEU A 130 -10.72 -25.22 27.07
N ARG A 131 -10.50 -24.21 27.92
CA ARG A 131 -11.06 -24.16 29.28
C ARG A 131 -12.54 -23.78 29.32
N ILE A 132 -13.02 -23.02 28.34
CA ILE A 132 -14.41 -22.53 28.28
C ILE A 132 -15.28 -23.50 27.48
N VAL A 133 -14.73 -24.06 26.41
CA VAL A 133 -15.46 -24.86 25.44
C VAL A 133 -15.52 -26.33 25.87
N VAL A 134 -16.73 -26.82 26.10
CA VAL A 134 -16.98 -28.22 26.50
C VAL A 134 -17.39 -29.10 25.30
N VAL A 135 -17.87 -28.49 24.20
CA VAL A 135 -18.37 -29.21 23.02
C VAL A 135 -17.22 -29.86 22.24
N LYS A 136 -17.28 -31.19 22.07
CA LYS A 136 -16.20 -32.00 21.47
C LYS A 136 -15.75 -31.53 20.09
N TRP A 137 -16.69 -31.22 19.18
CA TRP A 137 -16.35 -30.76 17.82
C TRP A 137 -15.67 -29.38 17.82
N GLN A 138 -16.08 -28.47 18.70
CA GLN A 138 -15.46 -27.14 18.83
C GLN A 138 -14.04 -27.26 19.42
N ARG A 139 -13.84 -28.15 20.41
CA ARG A 139 -12.50 -28.46 20.94
C ARG A 139 -11.60 -29.07 19.87
N LEU A 140 -12.11 -30.01 19.08
CA LEU A 140 -11.38 -30.63 17.98
C LEU A 140 -10.97 -29.58 16.93
N LEU A 141 -11.86 -28.64 16.59
CA LEU A 141 -11.56 -27.53 15.70
C LEU A 141 -10.41 -26.65 16.22
N ILE A 142 -10.43 -26.31 17.52
CA ILE A 142 -9.34 -25.53 18.16
C ILE A 142 -8.01 -26.29 18.11
N TYR A 143 -8.01 -27.58 18.47
CA TYR A 143 -6.80 -28.40 18.44
C TYR A 143 -6.22 -28.51 17.02
N ILE A 144 -7.03 -28.88 16.03
CA ILE A 144 -6.56 -29.09 14.65
C ILE A 144 -6.06 -27.78 14.05
N SER A 145 -6.85 -26.70 14.12
CA SER A 145 -6.47 -25.41 13.51
C SER A 145 -5.20 -24.84 14.12
N THR A 146 -5.06 -24.87 15.45
CA THR A 146 -3.85 -24.38 16.13
C THR A 146 -2.64 -25.26 15.84
N ALA A 147 -2.81 -26.59 15.82
CA ALA A 147 -1.70 -27.52 15.55
C ALA A 147 -1.19 -27.39 14.11
N VAL A 148 -2.09 -27.32 13.12
CA VAL A 148 -1.72 -27.15 11.71
C VAL A 148 -0.95 -25.84 11.52
N TYR A 149 -1.46 -24.73 12.06
CA TYR A 149 -0.79 -23.44 11.97
C TYR A 149 0.57 -23.42 12.69
N ALA A 150 0.65 -23.97 13.92
CA ALA A 150 1.89 -23.98 14.68
C ALA A 150 2.97 -24.85 14.01
N ILE A 151 2.61 -26.04 13.52
CA ILE A 151 3.55 -26.93 12.81
C ILE A 151 4.04 -26.25 11.53
N TYR A 152 3.12 -25.72 10.72
CA TYR A 152 3.47 -25.02 9.50
C TYR A 152 4.35 -23.80 9.79
N GLY A 153 3.98 -22.97 10.76
CA GLY A 153 4.70 -21.77 11.14
C GLY A 153 6.11 -22.04 11.66
N VAL A 154 6.31 -23.12 12.45
CA VAL A 154 7.65 -23.53 12.89
C VAL A 154 8.52 -23.91 11.68
N VAL A 155 8.02 -24.76 10.78
CA VAL A 155 8.73 -25.12 9.54
C VAL A 155 9.04 -23.87 8.72
N PHE A 156 8.07 -22.97 8.62
CA PHE A 156 8.19 -21.74 7.84
C PHE A 156 9.22 -20.76 8.42
N ILE A 157 9.37 -20.68 9.75
CA ILE A 157 10.46 -19.91 10.38
C ILE A 157 11.83 -20.42 9.90
N PHE A 158 12.04 -21.74 9.85
CA PHE A 158 13.29 -22.30 9.33
C PHE A 158 13.47 -21.99 7.84
N LEU A 159 12.41 -22.10 7.03
CA LEU A 159 12.48 -21.79 5.61
C LEU A 159 12.80 -20.31 5.35
N VAL A 160 12.13 -19.37 6.02
CA VAL A 160 12.39 -17.94 5.84
C VAL A 160 13.78 -17.55 6.36
N THR A 161 14.23 -18.16 7.45
CA THR A 161 15.56 -17.87 8.04
C THR A 161 16.70 -18.45 7.22
N PHE A 162 16.52 -19.66 6.68
CA PHE A 162 17.57 -20.44 6.02
C PHE A 162 17.38 -20.62 4.51
N ARG A 163 16.49 -19.83 3.86
CA ARG A 163 16.18 -19.94 2.43
C ARG A 163 17.38 -19.88 1.48
N CYS A 164 18.47 -19.29 1.94
CA CYS A 164 19.73 -19.19 1.20
C CYS A 164 20.94 -19.59 2.06
N GLY A 165 20.76 -20.47 3.06
CA GLY A 165 21.80 -20.78 4.05
C GLY A 165 21.76 -19.84 5.25
N MET A 166 22.92 -19.47 5.82
CA MET A 166 22.94 -18.59 6.99
C MET A 166 22.45 -17.17 6.64
N PRO A 167 21.72 -16.46 7.52
CA PRO A 167 21.18 -15.13 7.23
C PRO A 167 22.21 -14.09 6.75
N LYS A 168 23.46 -14.19 7.23
CA LYS A 168 24.59 -13.35 6.81
C LYS A 168 25.04 -13.57 5.36
N ASP A 169 24.77 -14.76 4.81
CA ASP A 169 25.18 -15.19 3.47
C ASP A 169 24.03 -15.01 2.47
N LEU A 170 22.88 -14.49 2.91
CA LEU A 170 21.65 -14.34 2.13
C LEU A 170 21.91 -13.63 0.79
N LEU A 171 22.57 -12.48 0.81
CA LEU A 171 22.83 -11.68 -0.39
C LEU A 171 23.82 -12.37 -1.35
N ILE A 172 24.90 -12.98 -0.82
CA ILE A 172 25.88 -13.72 -1.64
C ILE A 172 25.22 -14.93 -2.31
N ASN A 173 24.44 -15.70 -1.55
CA ASN A 173 23.83 -16.92 -2.06
C ASN A 173 22.62 -16.62 -2.95
N ALA A 174 21.95 -15.49 -2.78
CA ALA A 174 20.97 -14.96 -3.73
C ALA A 174 21.63 -14.58 -5.05
N ALA A 175 22.74 -13.83 -5.02
CA ALA A 175 23.48 -13.47 -6.23
C ALA A 175 24.05 -14.68 -6.98
N ARG A 176 24.31 -15.79 -6.29
CA ARG A 176 24.79 -17.05 -6.88
C ARG A 176 23.67 -17.99 -7.35
N GLY A 177 22.40 -17.61 -7.22
CA GLY A 177 21.26 -18.48 -7.54
C GLY A 177 21.17 -19.74 -6.65
N GLN A 178 21.73 -19.69 -5.44
CA GLN A 178 21.78 -20.81 -4.49
C GLN A 178 20.64 -20.78 -3.46
N CYS A 179 19.67 -19.86 -3.62
CA CYS A 179 18.47 -19.78 -2.80
C CYS A 179 17.37 -20.73 -3.28
N ILE A 180 16.41 -21.02 -2.39
CA ILE A 180 15.13 -21.61 -2.80
C ILE A 180 14.46 -20.72 -3.84
N SER A 181 13.99 -21.31 -4.94
CA SER A 181 13.38 -20.59 -6.06
C SER A 181 12.10 -19.85 -5.66
N GLU A 182 11.84 -18.74 -6.35
CA GLU A 182 10.69 -17.88 -6.09
C GLU A 182 9.35 -18.63 -6.28
N GLY A 183 9.29 -19.50 -7.28
CA GLY A 183 8.14 -20.38 -7.54
C GLY A 183 7.81 -21.35 -6.39
N VAL A 184 8.72 -21.57 -5.44
CA VAL A 184 8.49 -22.40 -4.25
C VAL A 184 8.20 -21.54 -3.02
N ILE A 185 8.94 -20.44 -2.82
CA ILE A 185 8.79 -19.61 -1.62
C ILE A 185 7.47 -18.81 -1.62
N MET A 186 7.02 -18.37 -2.79
CA MET A 186 5.84 -17.52 -2.93
C MET A 186 4.55 -18.23 -2.55
N PRO A 187 4.24 -19.43 -3.07
CA PRO A 187 3.10 -20.21 -2.60
C PRO A 187 3.14 -20.48 -1.08
N MET A 188 4.34 -20.71 -0.53
CA MET A 188 4.50 -20.94 0.91
C MET A 188 4.20 -19.68 1.75
N LEU A 189 4.63 -18.51 1.30
CA LEU A 189 4.28 -17.22 1.92
C LEU A 189 2.76 -17.03 1.97
N TYR A 190 2.06 -17.26 0.85
CA TYR A 190 0.60 -17.17 0.79
C TYR A 190 -0.09 -18.18 1.72
N ILE A 191 0.36 -19.45 1.74
CA ILE A 191 -0.19 -20.48 2.64
C ILE A 191 -0.02 -20.07 4.11
N SER A 192 1.14 -19.51 4.49
CA SER A 192 1.40 -18.98 5.83
C SER A 192 0.38 -17.92 6.22
N GLY A 193 0.14 -16.94 5.34
CA GLY A 193 -0.83 -15.85 5.54
C GLY A 193 -2.28 -16.34 5.64
N ILE A 194 -2.67 -17.30 4.81
CA ILE A 194 -4.01 -17.92 4.82
C ILE A 194 -4.24 -18.71 6.11
N LEU A 195 -3.28 -19.54 6.53
CA LEU A 195 -3.39 -20.30 7.78
C LEU A 195 -3.44 -19.37 9.00
N ASN A 196 -2.63 -18.30 8.99
CA ASN A 196 -2.64 -17.28 10.03
C ASN A 196 -4.05 -16.67 10.16
N SER A 197 -4.55 -16.06 9.08
CA SER A 197 -5.86 -15.40 9.05
C SER A 197 -7.01 -16.37 9.35
N GLY A 198 -6.92 -17.61 8.86
CA GLY A 198 -7.92 -18.65 9.09
C GLY A 198 -8.10 -19.01 10.57
N VAL A 199 -7.00 -19.12 11.32
CA VAL A 199 -7.05 -19.36 12.76
C VAL A 199 -7.67 -18.16 13.51
N ASP A 200 -7.39 -16.93 13.08
CA ASP A 200 -7.97 -15.73 13.69
C ASP A 200 -9.48 -15.65 13.48
N VAL A 201 -9.96 -15.98 12.27
CA VAL A 201 -11.40 -16.09 11.98
C VAL A 201 -12.05 -17.15 12.87
N ILE A 202 -11.43 -18.33 13.00
CA ILE A 202 -11.94 -19.40 13.88
C ILE A 202 -12.07 -18.90 15.32
N PHE A 203 -11.04 -18.23 15.85
CA PHE A 203 -11.06 -17.71 17.22
C PHE A 203 -11.94 -16.49 17.44
N ALA A 204 -12.24 -15.70 16.41
CA ALA A 204 -13.21 -14.60 16.50
C ALA A 204 -14.66 -15.12 16.50
N VAL A 205 -14.95 -16.15 15.69
CA VAL A 205 -16.31 -16.68 15.52
C VAL A 205 -16.74 -17.57 16.69
N LEU A 206 -15.84 -18.41 17.19
CA LEU A 206 -16.15 -19.43 18.21
C LEU A 206 -16.74 -18.83 19.51
N PRO A 207 -16.22 -17.72 20.07
CA PRO A 207 -16.74 -17.11 21.29
C PRO A 207 -17.97 -16.22 21.02
N ALA A 208 -18.08 -15.64 19.81
CA ALA A 208 -19.27 -14.92 19.38
C ALA A 208 -20.51 -15.82 19.38
N ILE A 209 -20.36 -17.07 18.94
CA ILE A 209 -21.41 -18.10 18.99
C ILE A 209 -21.84 -18.40 20.43
N PHE A 210 -20.90 -18.47 21.38
CA PHE A 210 -21.17 -18.71 22.80
C PHE A 210 -21.84 -17.51 23.49
N LEU A 211 -21.37 -16.30 23.21
CA LEU A 211 -21.85 -15.06 23.85
C LEU A 211 -23.23 -14.61 23.37
N TRP A 212 -23.63 -14.98 22.14
CA TRP A 212 -24.91 -14.54 21.58
C TRP A 212 -26.12 -15.12 22.33
N ASN A 213 -26.00 -16.38 22.79
CA ASN A 213 -27.05 -17.13 23.48
C ASN A 213 -26.94 -17.10 25.01
N SER A 214 -25.99 -16.34 25.56
CA SER A 214 -25.79 -16.26 27.01
C SER A 214 -26.74 -15.24 27.65
N LEU A 215 -27.39 -15.62 28.74
CA LEU A 215 -28.26 -14.77 29.58
C LEU A 215 -27.47 -13.76 30.42
N MET A 216 -26.41 -13.17 29.85
CA MET A 216 -25.58 -12.20 30.55
C MET A 216 -26.30 -10.83 30.62
N PRO A 217 -26.17 -10.10 31.74
CA PRO A 217 -26.62 -8.72 31.84
C PRO A 217 -26.05 -7.86 30.69
N ARG A 218 -26.85 -6.94 30.13
CA ARG A 218 -26.48 -6.15 28.94
C ARG A 218 -25.08 -5.52 29.02
N ARG A 219 -24.65 -5.08 30.20
CA ARG A 219 -23.31 -4.51 30.44
C ARG A 219 -22.17 -5.52 30.23
N ALA A 220 -22.35 -6.77 30.66
CA ALA A 220 -21.38 -7.84 30.43
C ALA A 220 -21.36 -8.30 28.96
N LYS A 221 -22.51 -8.22 28.27
CA LYS A 221 -22.61 -8.52 26.83
C LYS A 221 -21.90 -7.46 25.97
N ILE A 222 -22.03 -6.17 26.32
CA ILE A 222 -21.33 -5.05 25.65
C ILE A 222 -19.80 -5.19 25.80
N SER A 223 -19.30 -5.44 27.02
CA SER A 223 -17.86 -5.65 27.25
C SER A 223 -17.31 -6.83 26.43
N ALA A 224 -18.05 -7.93 26.34
CA ALA A 224 -17.65 -9.08 25.53
C ALA A 224 -17.69 -8.81 24.01
N CYS A 225 -18.61 -7.95 23.54
CA CYS A 225 -18.66 -7.53 22.13
C CYS A 225 -17.47 -6.64 21.76
N VAL A 226 -17.06 -5.70 22.64
CA VAL A 226 -15.88 -4.84 22.44
C VAL A 226 -14.60 -5.67 22.27
N LEU A 227 -14.45 -6.71 23.09
CA LEU A 227 -13.31 -7.63 23.05
C LEU A 227 -13.31 -8.49 21.76
N LEU A 228 -14.48 -8.90 21.27
CA LEU A 228 -14.62 -9.60 19.99
C LEU A 228 -14.32 -8.70 18.79
N SER A 229 -14.75 -7.44 18.81
CA SER A 229 -14.47 -6.47 17.72
C SER A 229 -13.00 -6.15 17.58
N MET A 230 -12.23 -6.13 18.67
CA MET A 230 -10.77 -5.97 18.61
C MET A 230 -10.08 -7.19 17.97
N GLY A 231 -10.64 -8.39 18.12
CA GLY A 231 -10.18 -9.59 17.42
C GLY A 231 -10.45 -9.54 15.91
N CYS A 232 -11.58 -8.97 15.48
CA CYS A 232 -11.87 -8.76 14.06
C CYS A 232 -10.90 -7.77 13.40
N ILE A 233 -10.47 -6.73 14.10
CA ILE A 233 -9.46 -5.78 13.60
C ILE A 233 -8.12 -6.50 13.37
N GLY A 234 -7.73 -7.42 14.27
CA GLY A 234 -6.57 -8.28 14.09
C GLY A 234 -6.66 -9.11 12.81
N THR A 235 -7.81 -9.74 12.54
CA THR A 235 -8.05 -10.51 11.31
C THR A 235 -7.94 -9.65 10.04
N VAL A 236 -8.46 -8.42 10.07
CA VAL A 236 -8.34 -7.50 8.93
C VAL A 236 -6.88 -7.15 8.66
N ALA A 237 -6.08 -6.89 9.69
CA ALA A 237 -4.65 -6.64 9.54
C ALA A 237 -3.91 -7.85 8.92
N SER A 238 -4.23 -9.08 9.34
CA SER A 238 -3.65 -10.31 8.78
C SER A 238 -4.01 -10.51 7.31
N ILE A 239 -5.24 -10.18 6.90
CA ILE A 239 -5.70 -10.28 5.49
C ILE A 239 -5.03 -9.22 4.63
N VAL A 240 -5.01 -7.97 5.09
CA VAL A 240 -4.36 -6.87 4.36
C VAL A 240 -2.88 -7.16 4.15
N ARG A 241 -2.20 -7.79 5.12
CA ARG A 241 -0.80 -8.21 4.99
C ARG A 241 -0.54 -9.18 3.83
N ILE A 242 -1.52 -10.01 3.45
CA ILE A 242 -1.38 -10.95 2.31
C ILE A 242 -1.12 -10.19 1.00
N ALA A 243 -1.73 -9.02 0.82
CA ALA A 243 -1.56 -8.20 -0.38
C ALA A 243 -0.14 -7.62 -0.55
N TYR A 244 0.68 -7.62 0.51
CA TYR A 244 2.05 -7.13 0.49
C TYR A 244 3.09 -8.25 0.40
N LEU A 245 2.68 -9.52 0.37
CA LEU A 245 3.62 -10.66 0.35
C LEU A 245 4.42 -10.74 -0.96
N ASP A 246 3.86 -10.23 -2.05
CA ASP A 246 4.48 -10.24 -3.38
C ASP A 246 5.77 -9.42 -3.44
N GLY A 247 5.75 -8.21 -2.86
CA GLY A 247 6.94 -7.36 -2.81
C GLY A 247 7.97 -7.73 -1.74
N LEU A 248 7.82 -8.86 -1.03
CA LEU A 248 8.83 -9.42 -0.11
C LEU A 248 9.83 -10.36 -0.81
N VAL A 249 9.71 -10.51 -2.11
CA VAL A 249 10.64 -11.24 -2.98
C VAL A 249 11.30 -10.25 -3.95
N ASN A 250 12.49 -10.63 -4.43
CA ASN A 250 13.61 -9.83 -4.91
C ASN A 250 13.21 -8.63 -5.83
N SER A 251 12.85 -7.50 -5.21
CA SER A 251 12.42 -6.27 -5.89
C SER A 251 13.23 -5.06 -5.41
N SER A 252 13.35 -4.04 -6.26
CA SER A 252 13.99 -2.76 -5.91
C SER A 252 13.32 -2.08 -4.69
N ARG A 253 12.02 -2.35 -4.47
CA ARG A 253 11.20 -1.88 -3.35
C ARG A 253 11.10 -2.86 -2.17
N PHE A 254 12.04 -3.79 -2.05
CA PHE A 254 12.01 -4.82 -1.01
C PHE A 254 11.89 -4.24 0.41
N PHE A 255 12.74 -3.26 0.77
CA PHE A 255 12.76 -2.68 2.12
C PHE A 255 11.48 -1.88 2.43
N THR A 256 10.96 -1.13 1.46
CA THR A 256 9.73 -0.35 1.62
C THR A 256 8.52 -1.25 1.82
N THR A 257 8.42 -2.35 1.08
CA THR A 257 7.36 -3.36 1.25
C THR A 257 7.53 -4.15 2.54
N ALA A 258 8.77 -4.49 2.91
CA ALA A 258 9.08 -5.17 4.17
C ALA A 258 8.66 -4.35 5.39
N VAL A 259 8.82 -3.02 5.33
CA VAL A 259 8.38 -2.11 6.39
C VAL A 259 6.87 -1.95 6.43
N ASP A 260 6.17 -1.89 5.29
CA ASP A 260 4.70 -1.86 5.27
C ASP A 260 4.11 -3.15 5.86
N ALA A 261 4.68 -4.30 5.48
CA ALA A 261 4.35 -5.58 6.10
C ALA A 261 4.71 -5.61 7.59
N GLY A 262 5.83 -5.00 7.99
CA GLY A 262 6.29 -4.88 9.38
C GLY A 262 5.34 -4.05 10.25
N LEU A 263 4.83 -2.92 9.76
CA LEU A 263 3.86 -2.08 10.46
C LEU A 263 2.55 -2.82 10.74
N LEU A 264 2.01 -3.53 9.75
CA LEU A 264 0.84 -4.40 9.92
C LEU A 264 1.12 -5.54 10.92
N SER A 265 2.36 -6.04 10.92
CA SER A 265 2.86 -7.07 11.84
C SER A 265 3.03 -6.59 13.28
N ILE A 266 3.02 -5.27 13.55
CA ILE A 266 2.93 -4.70 14.91
C ILE A 266 1.47 -4.69 15.37
N VAL A 267 0.57 -4.20 14.52
CA VAL A 267 -0.83 -3.96 14.86
C VAL A 267 -1.55 -5.26 15.22
N GLU A 268 -1.35 -6.31 14.42
CA GLU A 268 -2.02 -7.59 14.59
C GLU A 268 -1.75 -8.23 15.98
N PRO A 269 -0.53 -8.69 16.31
CA PRO A 269 -0.26 -9.29 17.61
C PRO A 269 -0.35 -8.29 18.76
N GLY A 270 -0.04 -7.00 18.54
CA GLY A 270 -0.13 -5.96 19.55
C GLY A 270 -1.57 -5.74 20.06
N LEU A 271 -2.53 -5.61 19.14
CA LEU A 271 -3.95 -5.54 19.51
C LEU A 271 -4.45 -6.86 20.11
N ALA A 272 -4.01 -7.99 19.57
CA ALA A 272 -4.49 -9.30 20.00
C ALA A 272 -4.07 -9.64 21.44
N ILE A 273 -2.80 -9.39 21.80
CA ILE A 273 -2.29 -9.59 23.17
C ILE A 273 -2.97 -8.62 24.15
N THR A 274 -3.16 -7.36 23.73
CA THR A 274 -3.85 -6.34 24.53
C THR A 274 -5.30 -6.75 24.79
N ALA A 275 -6.03 -7.19 23.74
CA ALA A 275 -7.40 -7.68 23.83
C ALA A 275 -7.52 -8.85 24.79
N ALA A 276 -6.67 -9.87 24.61
CA ALA A 276 -6.63 -11.03 25.49
C ALA A 276 -6.35 -10.61 26.93
N SER A 277 -5.50 -9.61 27.15
CA SER A 277 -5.17 -9.11 28.49
C SER A 277 -6.35 -8.40 29.15
N LEU A 278 -7.05 -7.54 28.42
CA LEU A 278 -8.22 -6.79 28.91
C LEU A 278 -9.41 -7.70 29.26
N CYS A 279 -9.58 -8.84 28.57
CA CYS A 279 -10.60 -9.85 28.91
C CYS A 279 -10.55 -10.30 30.39
N ALA A 280 -9.37 -10.33 31.01
CA ALA A 280 -9.19 -10.80 32.38
C ALA A 280 -9.50 -9.74 33.45
N LEU A 281 -9.67 -8.46 33.06
CA LEU A 281 -9.84 -7.32 33.99
C LEU A 281 -11.29 -7.09 34.45
N ARG A 282 -12.26 -7.90 33.97
CA ARG A 282 -13.69 -7.81 34.31
C ARG A 282 -13.99 -7.61 35.81
N PRO A 283 -13.28 -8.24 36.78
CA PRO A 283 -13.54 -8.02 38.20
C PRO A 283 -13.01 -6.68 38.75
N LEU A 284 -11.95 -6.12 38.16
CA LEU A 284 -11.43 -4.80 38.56
C LEU A 284 -12.33 -3.65 38.11
N PHE A 285 -12.92 -3.76 36.92
CA PHE A 285 -13.90 -2.76 36.46
C PHE A 285 -15.11 -2.67 37.39
N LEU A 286 -15.57 -3.82 37.93
CA LEU A 286 -16.65 -3.84 38.93
C LEU A 286 -16.20 -3.23 40.26
N SER A 287 -14.98 -3.53 40.73
CA SER A 287 -14.45 -2.97 41.99
C SER A 287 -14.13 -1.47 41.91
N MET A 288 -13.66 -0.96 40.77
CA MET A 288 -13.46 0.48 40.56
C MET A 288 -14.79 1.20 40.49
N VAL A 289 -15.76 0.71 39.72
CA VAL A 289 -17.10 1.31 39.62
C VAL A 289 -17.80 1.32 40.98
N GLU A 290 -17.71 0.25 41.77
CA GLU A 290 -18.23 0.21 43.15
C GLU A 290 -17.49 1.13 44.12
N LYS A 291 -16.21 1.44 43.90
CA LYS A 291 -15.44 2.40 44.72
C LYS A 291 -15.61 3.85 44.30
N THR A 292 -15.95 4.11 43.03
CA THR A 292 -16.16 5.46 42.50
C THR A 292 -17.62 5.93 42.66
N LEU A 293 -18.60 5.02 42.62
CA LEU A 293 -20.01 5.37 42.85
C LEU A 293 -20.27 6.06 44.21
N PRO A 294 -19.67 5.64 45.35
CA PRO A 294 -19.85 6.32 46.64
C PRO A 294 -19.18 7.70 46.73
N TYR A 295 -18.26 8.02 45.81
CA TYR A 295 -17.58 9.32 45.77
C TYR A 295 -18.39 10.35 44.97
N ILE A 296 -19.11 9.92 43.93
CA ILE A 296 -19.95 10.80 43.09
C ILE A 296 -21.33 11.05 43.74
N SER A 297 -21.85 10.12 44.54
CA SER A 297 -23.11 10.33 45.28
C SER A 297 -22.96 11.11 46.60
N ARG A 298 -21.77 11.67 46.90
CA ARG A 298 -21.51 12.50 48.09
C ARG A 298 -21.44 14.01 47.81
N THR A 299 -21.55 14.45 46.56
CA THR A 299 -21.62 15.87 46.17
C THR A 299 -23.02 16.25 45.66
N GLY A 300 -24.05 15.96 46.46
CA GLY A 300 -25.44 16.23 46.09
C GLY A 300 -26.44 16.10 47.23
N SER A 301 -26.21 16.77 48.37
CA SER A 301 -27.29 17.10 49.31
C SER A 301 -27.09 18.50 49.85
N SER A 302 -27.82 19.44 49.27
CA SER A 302 -27.95 20.80 49.76
C SER A 302 -29.08 20.89 50.80
N ARG A 303 -28.72 21.40 51.98
CA ARG A 303 -29.53 22.25 52.86
C ARG A 303 -30.97 21.80 53.19
N THR A 304 -31.15 21.35 54.43
CA THR A 304 -32.15 21.94 55.36
C THR A 304 -31.58 22.03 56.77
N LYS A 305 -31.76 23.22 57.37
CA LYS A 305 -31.32 23.63 58.71
C LYS A 305 -31.95 22.77 59.82
N ASN A 306 -31.22 22.44 60.88
CA ASN A 306 -31.46 23.04 62.21
C ASN A 306 -30.44 22.59 63.28
N SER A 307 -30.01 23.60 64.06
CA SER A 307 -29.66 23.64 65.48
C SER A 307 -29.23 22.37 66.22
N GLY A 308 -28.11 22.44 66.93
CA GLY A 308 -27.86 21.55 68.06
C GLY A 308 -26.40 21.44 68.47
N SER A 309 -25.97 22.37 69.32
CA SER A 309 -24.71 22.37 70.07
C SER A 309 -24.46 21.09 70.90
N GLY A 310 -23.18 20.78 71.12
CA GLY A 310 -22.72 20.06 72.31
C GLY A 310 -21.77 18.91 71.98
N THR A 311 -20.45 19.12 71.94
CA THR A 311 -19.49 18.83 73.05
C THR A 311 -19.46 17.33 73.44
N CYS A 312 -18.34 16.63 73.56
CA CYS A 312 -17.01 17.07 73.98
C CYS A 312 -15.99 15.91 73.85
N ARG A 313 -14.74 16.30 73.60
CA ARG A 313 -13.47 15.79 74.19
C ARG A 313 -13.08 14.31 74.01
N ARG A 314 -12.03 14.06 73.22
CA ARG A 314 -10.58 14.03 73.56
C ARG A 314 -10.15 12.73 74.23
N HIS A 315 -9.27 11.96 73.58
CA HIS A 315 -7.87 11.84 74.00
C HIS A 315 -7.02 11.11 72.95
N ALA A 316 -5.72 11.31 73.09
CA ALA A 316 -4.68 11.18 72.08
C ALA A 316 -3.82 9.92 72.21
N SER A 317 -3.03 9.69 71.13
CA SER A 317 -1.83 8.85 71.03
C SER A 317 -2.10 7.33 70.95
N ARG A 318 -1.37 6.49 70.20
CA ARG A 318 0.08 6.45 69.95
C ARG A 318 0.40 5.49 68.77
N SER A 319 1.40 5.87 67.97
CA SER A 319 2.50 5.11 67.36
C SER A 319 2.43 3.61 66.99
N HIS A 320 2.99 3.32 65.79
CA HIS A 320 3.85 2.17 65.37
C HIS A 320 3.31 0.73 65.48
N HIS A 321 3.68 -0.30 64.70
CA HIS A 321 4.27 -0.57 63.38
C HIS A 321 4.34 -2.13 63.32
N VAL A 322 4.15 -2.78 62.15
CA VAL A 322 4.64 -4.16 61.81
C VAL A 322 3.90 -5.34 62.52
N SER A 323 3.53 -6.51 61.97
CA SER A 323 3.51 -7.15 60.64
C SER A 323 2.65 -8.44 60.66
N ARG A 324 2.31 -8.91 59.45
CA ARG A 324 2.21 -10.32 58.99
C ARG A 324 1.14 -11.28 59.59
N SER A 325 0.17 -11.56 58.70
CA SER A 325 -0.02 -12.86 58.01
C SER A 325 -1.10 -13.85 58.45
N ARG A 326 -1.70 -14.43 57.38
CA ARG A 326 -2.44 -15.69 57.21
C ARG A 326 -3.97 -15.65 57.18
N VAL A 327 -4.42 -16.42 56.18
CA VAL A 327 -5.73 -16.59 55.55
C VAL A 327 -6.54 -17.64 56.30
N SER A 328 -7.86 -17.48 56.37
CA SER A 328 -8.83 -18.59 56.28
C SER A 328 -10.21 -18.08 55.82
N PHE A 329 -10.96 -18.98 55.19
CA PHE A 329 -12.20 -18.83 54.45
C PHE A 329 -13.47 -19.08 55.30
N ALA A 330 -14.60 -18.55 54.81
CA ALA A 330 -16.00 -19.00 54.99
C ALA A 330 -16.66 -18.76 56.37
N ASP A 331 -17.96 -18.50 56.53
CA ASP A 331 -19.08 -18.48 55.59
C ASP A 331 -20.29 -17.71 56.17
N GLN A 332 -21.14 -17.23 55.26
CA GLN A 332 -22.62 -17.22 55.25
C GLN A 332 -23.55 -16.60 56.33
N LYS A 333 -24.55 -15.90 55.72
CA LYS A 333 -25.99 -15.75 56.06
C LYS A 333 -26.31 -14.81 57.21
N GLY A 334 -27.28 -13.88 57.13
CA GLY A 334 -28.52 -13.78 56.34
C GLY A 334 -29.58 -13.33 57.37
N PHE A 335 -30.34 -12.25 57.20
CA PHE A 335 -31.55 -12.09 56.39
C PHE A 335 -32.63 -11.40 57.28
N GLN A 336 -33.67 -10.86 56.64
CA GLN A 336 -34.99 -10.39 57.14
C GLN A 336 -35.18 -8.93 57.56
N VAL A 337 -36.26 -8.23 57.23
CA VAL A 337 -37.38 -8.27 56.24
C VAL A 337 -38.29 -7.07 56.61
N PHE A 338 -38.95 -6.41 55.65
CA PHE A 338 -40.35 -5.95 55.79
C PHE A 338 -40.97 -5.67 54.41
N ASP A 339 -42.26 -5.98 54.31
CA ASP A 339 -43.14 -6.19 53.15
C ASP A 339 -43.65 -4.93 52.42
N ASN A 340 -44.11 -5.08 51.14
CA ASN A 340 -45.56 -5.04 50.78
C ASN A 340 -45.91 -5.21 49.28
N ALA A 341 -47.02 -5.97 49.05
CA ALA A 341 -48.05 -5.95 47.98
C ALA A 341 -47.68 -6.17 46.47
N THR A 342 -47.92 -7.36 45.85
CA THR A 342 -49.15 -7.93 45.20
C THR A 342 -49.63 -7.16 43.94
N SER A 343 -49.95 -7.73 42.76
CA SER A 343 -50.54 -9.02 42.29
C SER A 343 -50.10 -9.25 40.80
N LYS A 344 -50.13 -10.40 40.13
CA LYS A 344 -50.99 -11.60 40.14
C LYS A 344 -50.17 -12.86 39.85
N LEU A 345 -50.64 -13.96 40.44
CA LEU A 345 -50.15 -15.33 40.38
C LEU A 345 -51.35 -16.22 40.04
N GLU A 346 -51.13 -17.32 39.34
CA GLU A 346 -51.86 -18.60 39.47
C GLU A 346 -51.04 -19.65 38.65
N THR A 347 -50.65 -20.86 39.09
CA THR A 347 -50.99 -21.68 40.27
C THR A 347 -50.02 -22.92 40.39
N ILE A 348 -49.97 -23.53 41.61
CA ILE A 348 -49.58 -24.93 42.03
C ILE A 348 -48.05 -25.19 42.18
N ILE A 349 -47.37 -25.35 43.35
CA ILE A 349 -47.49 -25.97 44.71
C ILE A 349 -47.23 -27.50 44.81
N ALA A 350 -46.10 -27.90 45.44
CA ALA A 350 -46.00 -28.73 46.67
C ALA A 350 -44.64 -29.47 46.81
N SER A 351 -44.06 -29.49 48.03
CA SER A 351 -43.00 -30.43 48.49
C SER A 351 -43.49 -31.22 49.73
N PRO A 352 -42.74 -32.24 50.20
CA PRO A 352 -42.32 -32.30 51.62
C PRO A 352 -40.89 -32.92 51.82
N ARG A 353 -39.98 -32.45 52.71
CA ARG A 353 -39.83 -32.50 54.19
C ARG A 353 -39.43 -33.89 54.76
N PHE A 354 -38.37 -33.98 55.59
CA PHE A 354 -38.35 -34.52 56.97
C PHE A 354 -36.94 -34.52 57.63
N GLU A 355 -36.93 -34.61 58.96
CA GLU A 355 -35.86 -34.29 59.94
C GLU A 355 -35.24 -35.52 60.64
N MET A 356 -34.04 -35.29 61.19
CA MET A 356 -33.21 -35.94 62.24
C MET A 356 -33.62 -37.27 62.92
N VAL A 357 -32.60 -38.10 63.23
CA VAL A 357 -32.30 -38.63 64.59
C VAL A 357 -30.76 -38.88 64.75
N ASP A 358 -30.31 -38.63 65.98
CA ASP A 358 -28.99 -38.67 66.62
C ASP A 358 -28.43 -40.10 66.89
N LEU A 359 -27.12 -40.22 67.13
CA LEU A 359 -26.51 -41.06 68.19
C LEU A 359 -24.97 -41.13 68.09
N SER A 360 -24.37 -41.02 69.29
CA SER A 360 -22.96 -40.98 69.68
C SER A 360 -22.25 -42.33 69.73
N ASN A 361 -20.94 -42.37 69.41
CA ASN A 361 -19.86 -42.92 70.26
C ASN A 361 -18.49 -42.90 69.57
N ASP A 362 -17.50 -42.39 70.31
CA ASP A 362 -16.13 -42.88 70.54
C ASP A 362 -15.30 -43.59 69.45
N ASP A 363 -14.11 -43.01 69.27
CA ASP A 363 -12.77 -43.60 69.28
C ASP A 363 -12.43 -44.86 68.46
N ASN A 364 -11.32 -44.65 67.73
CA ASN A 364 -10.21 -45.58 67.48
C ASN A 364 -10.37 -46.71 66.44
N THR A 365 -9.20 -46.94 65.82
CA THR A 365 -8.75 -48.12 65.08
C THR A 365 -9.03 -48.21 63.58
N LEU A 366 -7.98 -47.84 62.82
CA LEU A 366 -7.26 -48.72 61.89
C LEU A 366 -8.03 -49.87 61.20
N ASN A 367 -7.98 -49.78 59.87
CA ASN A 367 -7.91 -50.86 58.86
C ASN A 367 -9.18 -51.56 58.35
N ARG A 368 -9.26 -51.50 56.99
CA ARG A 368 -9.62 -52.55 56.02
C ARG A 368 -11.06 -52.63 55.44
N THR A 369 -11.08 -52.40 54.12
CA THR A 369 -11.72 -53.15 53.00
C THR A 369 -13.24 -53.07 52.70
N SER A 370 -13.50 -52.55 51.49
CA SER A 370 -14.46 -52.96 50.43
C SER A 370 -15.95 -53.19 50.74
N SER A 371 -16.80 -52.32 50.17
CA SER A 371 -17.99 -52.60 49.32
C SER A 371 -19.14 -51.60 49.60
N GLN A 372 -19.40 -50.69 48.66
CA GLN A 372 -20.68 -49.98 48.52
C GLN A 372 -20.67 -49.18 47.20
N GLY A 373 -21.27 -49.76 46.16
CA GLY A 373 -21.31 -49.15 44.84
C GLY A 373 -22.29 -49.88 43.94
N SER A 374 -23.59 -49.73 44.17
CA SER A 374 -24.60 -50.14 43.19
C SER A 374 -25.98 -49.46 43.28
N LEU A 375 -26.23 -48.52 44.20
CA LEU A 375 -27.53 -47.85 44.33
C LEU A 375 -27.55 -46.36 43.90
N VAL A 376 -26.39 -45.77 43.64
CA VAL A 376 -26.28 -44.35 43.21
C VAL A 376 -26.42 -44.19 41.69
N GLU A 377 -26.16 -45.23 40.90
CA GLU A 377 -26.15 -45.13 39.43
C GLU A 377 -27.54 -45.08 38.80
N GLN A 378 -28.58 -45.60 39.45
CA GLN A 378 -29.91 -45.73 38.84
C GLN A 378 -30.73 -44.44 38.90
N HIS A 379 -30.45 -43.54 39.87
CA HIS A 379 -31.16 -42.27 40.01
C HIS A 379 -30.55 -41.12 39.18
N ALA A 380 -29.30 -41.28 38.76
CA ALA A 380 -28.62 -40.34 37.85
C ALA A 380 -29.14 -40.43 36.40
N TYR A 381 -29.69 -41.58 35.99
CA TYR A 381 -30.12 -41.82 34.61
C TYR A 381 -31.48 -41.19 34.27
N GLU A 382 -32.44 -41.15 35.20
CA GLU A 382 -33.78 -40.60 34.93
C GLU A 382 -33.84 -39.07 34.99
N THR A 383 -33.01 -38.44 35.84
CA THR A 383 -32.95 -36.98 35.99
C THR A 383 -32.28 -36.29 34.78
N ALA A 384 -31.54 -37.03 33.94
CA ALA A 384 -30.90 -36.51 32.74
C ALA A 384 -31.87 -36.32 31.55
N LYS A 385 -33.11 -36.81 31.63
CA LYS A 385 -34.05 -36.83 30.49
C LYS A 385 -34.92 -35.57 30.35
N THR A 386 -34.97 -34.69 31.36
CA THR A 386 -35.93 -33.57 31.44
C THR A 386 -35.34 -32.16 31.31
N TRP A 387 -34.03 -32.00 31.06
CA TRP A 387 -33.36 -30.69 30.92
C TRP A 387 -32.66 -30.47 29.57
N VAL A 388 -33.33 -30.80 28.47
CA VAL A 388 -32.89 -30.42 27.12
C VAL A 388 -33.91 -29.43 26.52
N PRO A 389 -33.70 -28.10 26.59
CA PRO A 389 -34.40 -27.19 25.70
C PRO A 389 -33.99 -27.54 24.26
N PRO A 390 -34.89 -27.39 23.28
CA PRO A 390 -34.80 -28.16 22.05
C PRO A 390 -33.57 -27.74 21.25
N TYR A 391 -32.74 -28.73 20.92
CA TYR A 391 -31.59 -28.66 20.00
C TYR A 391 -31.94 -28.05 18.62
N SER A 392 -33.21 -27.70 18.37
CA SER A 392 -33.74 -27.16 17.12
C SER A 392 -33.43 -25.69 16.89
N GLU A 393 -33.44 -24.81 17.91
CA GLU A 393 -33.25 -23.37 17.70
C GLU A 393 -31.76 -22.99 17.54
N LEU A 394 -30.88 -23.65 18.31
CA LEU A 394 -29.43 -23.51 18.15
C LEU A 394 -28.96 -24.02 16.78
N CYS A 395 -29.49 -25.14 16.29
CA CYS A 395 -29.24 -25.61 14.92
C CYS A 395 -29.83 -24.69 13.85
N LYS A 396 -30.98 -24.04 14.09
CA LYS A 396 -31.53 -23.03 13.16
C LYS A 396 -30.63 -21.80 13.07
N HIS A 397 -30.11 -21.29 14.19
CA HIS A 397 -29.25 -20.11 14.19
C HIS A 397 -27.81 -20.38 13.71
N LEU A 398 -27.23 -21.55 14.02
CA LEU A 398 -25.96 -22.00 13.41
C LEU A 398 -26.11 -22.23 11.90
N ARG A 399 -27.24 -22.80 11.45
CA ARG A 399 -27.54 -22.88 10.02
C ARG A 399 -27.67 -21.49 9.42
N LEU A 400 -28.33 -20.55 10.10
CA LEU A 400 -28.48 -19.18 9.59
C LEU A 400 -27.13 -18.45 9.50
N ALA A 401 -26.24 -18.60 10.48
CA ALA A 401 -24.90 -17.99 10.46
C ALA A 401 -23.97 -18.63 9.43
N VAL A 402 -24.00 -19.96 9.29
CA VAL A 402 -23.27 -20.67 8.21
C VAL A 402 -23.84 -20.28 6.84
N LEU A 403 -25.16 -20.13 6.72
CA LEU A 403 -25.80 -19.61 5.51
C LEU A 403 -25.43 -18.15 5.27
N LEU A 404 -25.24 -17.33 6.30
CA LEU A 404 -24.85 -15.93 6.15
C LEU A 404 -23.38 -15.80 5.73
N ILE A 405 -22.48 -16.59 6.32
CA ILE A 405 -21.06 -16.65 5.94
C ILE A 405 -20.93 -17.25 4.53
N ALA A 406 -21.67 -18.32 4.23
CA ALA A 406 -21.71 -18.87 2.87
C ALA A 406 -22.39 -17.91 1.89
N ALA A 407 -23.32 -17.06 2.32
CA ALA A 407 -23.92 -16.02 1.50
C ALA A 407 -22.97 -14.83 1.30
N VAL A 408 -22.18 -14.43 2.29
CA VAL A 408 -21.17 -13.37 2.16
C VAL A 408 -19.98 -13.85 1.35
N ALA A 409 -19.46 -15.04 1.63
CA ALA A 409 -18.43 -15.68 0.82
C ALA A 409 -18.96 -15.93 -0.60
N GLY A 410 -20.18 -16.45 -0.74
CA GLY A 410 -20.85 -16.61 -2.02
C GLY A 410 -21.09 -15.28 -2.74
N LEU A 411 -21.39 -14.19 -2.02
CA LEU A 411 -21.53 -12.84 -2.58
C LEU A 411 -20.18 -12.30 -3.02
N LEU A 412 -19.11 -12.45 -2.23
CA LEU A 412 -17.77 -12.03 -2.61
C LEU A 412 -17.26 -12.84 -3.80
N THR A 413 -17.42 -14.17 -3.79
CA THR A 413 -17.11 -15.03 -4.94
C THR A 413 -17.99 -14.69 -6.14
N ALA A 414 -19.27 -14.35 -5.94
CA ALA A 414 -20.14 -13.91 -7.03
C ALA A 414 -19.75 -12.53 -7.56
N LEU A 415 -19.35 -11.59 -6.71
CA LEU A 415 -18.84 -10.28 -7.13
C LEU A 415 -17.52 -10.44 -7.88
N LEU A 416 -16.63 -11.33 -7.42
CA LEU A 416 -15.38 -11.65 -8.10
C LEU A 416 -15.64 -12.37 -9.43
N ALA A 417 -16.60 -13.30 -9.47
CA ALA A 417 -17.01 -13.96 -10.70
C ALA A 417 -17.73 -13.01 -11.66
N VAL A 418 -18.53 -12.07 -11.15
CA VAL A 418 -19.12 -11.00 -11.94
C VAL A 418 -18.02 -10.13 -12.52
N HIS A 419 -17.04 -9.73 -11.71
CA HIS A 419 -15.90 -8.93 -12.15
C HIS A 419 -15.06 -9.64 -13.21
N GLN A 420 -14.74 -10.93 -13.00
CA GLN A 420 -13.84 -11.69 -13.88
C GLN A 420 -14.53 -12.23 -15.14
N PHE A 421 -15.83 -12.53 -15.09
CA PHE A 421 -16.53 -13.21 -16.19
C PHE A 421 -17.72 -12.44 -16.73
N VAL A 422 -18.50 -11.77 -15.88
CA VAL A 422 -19.71 -11.07 -16.34
C VAL A 422 -19.38 -9.69 -16.88
N LEU A 423 -18.56 -8.89 -16.22
CA LEU A 423 -18.21 -7.54 -16.68
C LEU A 423 -17.50 -7.56 -18.04
N PRO A 424 -16.53 -8.46 -18.32
CA PRO A 424 -15.93 -8.56 -19.66
C PRO A 424 -16.95 -8.98 -20.72
N VAL A 425 -17.88 -9.89 -20.39
CA VAL A 425 -18.95 -10.30 -21.32
C VAL A 425 -19.94 -9.16 -21.54
N VAL A 426 -20.28 -8.39 -20.50
CA VAL A 426 -21.14 -7.21 -20.59
C VAL A 426 -20.47 -6.11 -21.41
N GLY A 427 -19.17 -5.86 -21.22
CA GLY A 427 -18.40 -4.93 -22.03
C GLY A 427 -18.30 -5.39 -23.49
N TRP A 428 -18.10 -6.69 -23.73
CA TRP A 428 -18.15 -7.30 -25.06
C TRP A 428 -19.52 -7.17 -25.75
N ILE A 429 -20.63 -7.38 -25.03
CA ILE A 429 -22.00 -7.24 -25.56
C ILE A 429 -22.37 -5.76 -25.74
N PHE A 430 -21.91 -4.90 -24.84
CA PHE A 430 -22.18 -3.46 -24.81
C PHE A 430 -20.87 -2.66 -24.80
N PRO A 431 -20.18 -2.55 -25.96
CA PRO A 431 -18.88 -1.88 -26.05
C PRO A 431 -18.88 -0.43 -25.57
N SER A 432 -20.04 0.24 -25.57
CA SER A 432 -20.20 1.60 -25.03
C SER A 432 -19.87 1.69 -23.53
N LEU A 433 -19.96 0.59 -22.77
CA LEU A 433 -19.65 0.56 -21.34
C LEU A 433 -18.15 0.39 -21.04
N GLU A 434 -17.33 0.01 -22.02
CA GLU A 434 -15.89 -0.23 -21.81
C GLU A 434 -15.17 1.00 -21.26
N SER A 435 -15.45 2.17 -21.85
CA SER A 435 -14.92 3.45 -21.34
C SER A 435 -15.32 3.72 -19.89
N THR A 436 -16.56 3.37 -19.52
CA THR A 436 -17.06 3.55 -18.15
C THR A 436 -16.40 2.57 -17.18
N PHE A 437 -16.17 1.32 -17.59
CA PHE A 437 -15.47 0.33 -16.78
C PHE A 437 -14.00 0.71 -16.58
N PHE A 438 -13.35 1.23 -17.63
CA PHE A 438 -12.01 1.80 -17.54
C PHE A 438 -11.97 2.95 -16.52
N ASP A 439 -12.87 3.93 -16.66
CA ASP A 439 -12.96 5.12 -15.80
C ASP A 439 -13.22 4.79 -14.32
N LEU A 440 -14.02 3.74 -14.05
CA LEU A 440 -14.36 3.25 -12.72
C LEU A 440 -13.27 2.35 -12.10
N ALA A 441 -12.13 2.16 -12.77
CA ALA A 441 -11.04 1.28 -12.37
C ALA A 441 -11.45 -0.20 -12.24
N VAL A 442 -12.42 -0.66 -13.05
CA VAL A 442 -12.78 -2.09 -13.10
C VAL A 442 -11.57 -2.92 -13.52
N TYR A 443 -10.77 -2.43 -14.48
CA TYR A 443 -9.54 -3.08 -14.94
C TYR A 443 -8.29 -2.71 -14.11
N GLY A 444 -8.49 -2.10 -12.95
CA GLY A 444 -7.41 -1.50 -12.15
C GLY A 444 -7.25 -0.01 -12.41
N GLY A 445 -6.41 0.65 -11.61
CA GLY A 445 -6.17 2.09 -11.73
C GLY A 445 -5.26 2.48 -12.90
N TYR A 446 -4.48 1.51 -13.39
CA TYR A 446 -3.56 1.62 -14.53
C TYR A 446 -3.71 0.38 -15.42
N PRO A 447 -4.74 0.33 -16.27
CA PRO A 447 -4.88 -0.77 -17.21
C PRO A 447 -3.66 -0.82 -18.14
N GLN A 448 -3.11 -2.01 -18.37
CA GLN A 448 -1.87 -2.21 -19.12
C GLN A 448 -2.05 -3.24 -20.25
N ARG A 449 -1.30 -3.04 -21.33
CA ARG A 449 -1.06 -4.04 -22.38
C ARG A 449 0.23 -4.77 -22.09
N THR A 450 0.21 -6.09 -22.26
CA THR A 450 1.37 -6.98 -22.16
C THR A 450 1.72 -7.51 -23.55
N TYR A 451 3.01 -7.72 -23.81
CA TYR A 451 3.49 -8.20 -25.11
C TYR A 451 4.06 -9.63 -25.00
N VAL A 452 3.94 -10.43 -26.06
CA VAL A 452 4.42 -11.84 -26.08
C VAL A 452 5.89 -11.89 -26.48
N SER A 453 6.26 -11.13 -27.50
CA SER A 453 7.62 -10.99 -28.01
C SER A 453 8.58 -10.38 -26.97
N HIS A 454 8.07 -9.65 -25.98
CA HIS A 454 8.90 -8.98 -24.98
C HIS A 454 8.20 -8.92 -23.61
N ASN A 455 8.95 -9.12 -22.52
CA ASN A 455 8.43 -8.92 -21.16
C ASN A 455 8.33 -7.43 -20.80
N LEU A 456 7.49 -6.69 -21.54
CA LEU A 456 7.26 -5.26 -21.40
C LEU A 456 5.77 -5.01 -21.19
N THR A 457 5.46 -3.89 -20.54
CA THR A 457 4.05 -3.45 -20.35
C THR A 457 3.88 -1.99 -20.70
N SER A 458 2.81 -1.64 -21.38
CA SER A 458 2.49 -0.23 -21.69
C SER A 458 1.11 0.09 -21.14
N PRO A 459 0.76 1.38 -20.94
CA PRO A 459 -0.63 1.71 -20.65
C PRO A 459 -1.55 1.24 -21.78
N ASP A 460 -2.74 0.82 -21.42
CA ASP A 460 -3.84 0.71 -22.37
C ASP A 460 -4.52 2.08 -22.46
N LEU A 461 -4.28 2.79 -23.56
CA LEU A 461 -4.75 4.16 -23.74
C LEU A 461 -6.23 4.17 -24.12
N GLN A 462 -7.05 4.89 -23.34
CA GLN A 462 -8.43 5.16 -23.70
C GLN A 462 -8.50 6.47 -24.50
N GLN A 463 -8.70 6.35 -25.81
CA GLN A 463 -8.94 7.50 -26.68
C GLN A 463 -10.35 8.05 -26.44
N VAL A 464 -10.46 9.32 -26.04
CA VAL A 464 -11.74 10.02 -25.86
C VAL A 464 -12.20 10.65 -27.16
N ARG A 465 -11.27 11.31 -27.86
CA ARG A 465 -11.53 12.01 -29.12
C ARG A 465 -10.32 11.95 -30.03
N TRP A 466 -10.56 11.87 -31.34
CA TRP A 466 -9.52 11.98 -32.36
C TRP A 466 -9.99 12.82 -33.55
N ASP A 467 -9.12 13.69 -34.05
CA ASP A 467 -9.25 14.48 -35.28
C ASP A 467 -7.98 14.27 -36.10
N ASP A 468 -8.08 14.13 -37.41
CA ASP A 468 -6.93 13.85 -38.28
C ASP A 468 -5.92 15.00 -38.36
N ARG A 469 -6.28 16.19 -37.84
CA ARG A 469 -5.35 17.31 -37.65
C ARG A 469 -4.41 17.14 -36.45
N CYS A 470 -4.66 16.18 -35.57
CA CYS A 470 -3.72 15.90 -34.48
C CYS A 470 -2.38 15.45 -35.04
N ASP A 471 -1.30 15.97 -34.48
CA ASP A 471 0.06 15.65 -34.87
C ASP A 471 0.33 14.13 -34.74
N ASN A 472 1.19 13.57 -35.58
CA ASN A 472 1.52 12.13 -35.55
C ASN A 472 2.84 11.85 -34.81
N GLY A 473 3.49 12.86 -34.23
CA GLY A 473 4.72 12.72 -33.46
C GLY A 473 4.56 11.84 -32.22
N PHE A 474 5.71 11.40 -31.70
CA PHE A 474 5.75 10.51 -30.55
C PHE A 474 5.41 11.25 -29.26
N ILE A 475 4.71 10.56 -28.35
CA ILE A 475 4.32 11.06 -27.04
C ILE A 475 5.32 10.54 -26.00
N PHE A 476 5.93 11.47 -25.27
CA PHE A 476 6.92 11.20 -24.23
C PHE A 476 6.27 11.34 -22.86
N ILE A 477 6.30 10.27 -22.09
CA ILE A 477 5.76 10.22 -20.73
C ILE A 477 6.74 9.52 -19.79
N SER A 478 6.54 9.71 -18.49
CA SER A 478 7.25 8.98 -17.45
C SER A 478 6.22 8.49 -16.41
N PRO A 479 5.48 7.40 -16.71
CA PRO A 479 4.43 6.90 -15.84
C PRO A 479 4.99 6.52 -14.47
N GLN A 480 4.30 6.98 -13.44
CA GLN A 480 4.65 6.68 -12.05
C GLN A 480 3.39 6.59 -11.17
N GLY A 481 3.57 6.13 -9.94
CA GLY A 481 2.51 6.06 -8.93
C GLY A 481 2.35 4.64 -8.38
N LYS A 482 1.41 4.49 -7.43
CA LYS A 482 1.20 3.21 -6.72
C LYS A 482 0.56 2.12 -7.58
N SER A 483 -0.05 2.48 -8.70
CA SER A 483 -0.64 1.51 -9.64
C SER A 483 0.25 1.23 -10.84
N VAL A 484 1.41 1.89 -10.94
CA VAL A 484 2.40 1.65 -11.98
C VAL A 484 3.43 0.65 -11.44
N GLU A 485 3.46 -0.53 -12.04
CA GLU A 485 4.35 -1.63 -11.64
C GLU A 485 5.81 -1.34 -12.03
N HIS A 486 6.03 -0.99 -13.29
CA HIS A 486 7.33 -0.66 -13.88
C HIS A 486 7.39 0.83 -14.25
N PRO A 487 7.77 1.73 -13.30
CA PRO A 487 7.97 3.13 -13.63
C PRO A 487 9.23 3.31 -14.48
N GLY A 488 9.22 4.32 -15.35
CA GLY A 488 10.36 4.65 -16.19
C GLY A 488 9.98 5.58 -17.34
N PRO A 489 10.97 6.06 -18.11
CA PRO A 489 10.71 6.84 -19.31
C PRO A 489 10.09 5.92 -20.40
N MET A 490 9.09 6.45 -21.09
CA MET A 490 8.31 5.71 -22.08
C MET A 490 7.95 6.61 -23.25
N ILE A 491 8.07 6.05 -24.46
CA ILE A 491 7.66 6.66 -25.73
C ILE A 491 6.47 5.87 -26.26
N LEU A 492 5.41 6.58 -26.59
CA LEU A 492 4.24 6.06 -27.28
C LEU A 492 4.14 6.70 -28.66
N ASP A 493 3.52 6.01 -29.62
CA ASP A 493 3.05 6.67 -30.84
C ASP A 493 1.84 7.56 -30.55
N ALA A 494 1.43 8.35 -31.54
CA ALA A 494 0.28 9.26 -31.39
C ALA A 494 -1.05 8.54 -31.09
N ARG A 495 -1.13 7.22 -31.31
CA ARG A 495 -2.28 6.35 -31.02
C ARG A 495 -2.16 5.61 -29.69
N GLY A 496 -1.07 5.82 -28.94
CA GLY A 496 -0.84 5.20 -27.64
C GLY A 496 -0.22 3.80 -27.68
N ASN A 497 0.28 3.33 -28.82
CA ASN A 497 1.05 2.09 -28.86
C ASN A 497 2.46 2.32 -28.34
N LEU A 498 3.03 1.32 -27.70
CA LEU A 498 4.40 1.38 -27.23
C LEU A 498 5.38 1.58 -28.40
N VAL A 499 6.38 2.43 -28.21
CA VAL A 499 7.51 2.57 -29.12
C VAL A 499 8.78 2.17 -28.39
N TRP A 500 8.97 2.72 -27.19
CA TRP A 500 10.10 2.41 -26.33
C TRP A 500 9.74 2.52 -24.87
N GLN A 501 10.34 1.68 -24.04
CA GLN A 501 10.40 1.90 -22.60
C GLN A 501 11.64 1.26 -21.99
N THR A 502 11.95 1.70 -20.78
CA THR A 502 12.90 1.03 -19.90
C THR A 502 12.53 1.29 -18.45
N ASP A 503 12.72 0.31 -17.57
CA ASP A 503 12.58 0.45 -16.12
C ASP A 503 13.94 0.57 -15.41
N ARG A 504 15.05 0.63 -16.17
CA ARG A 504 16.42 0.71 -15.65
C ARG A 504 16.65 1.89 -14.71
N TYR A 505 15.96 3.00 -14.93
CA TYR A 505 16.12 4.23 -14.14
C TYR A 505 15.11 4.34 -12.99
N GLY A 506 14.19 3.38 -12.86
CA GLY A 506 13.11 3.43 -11.87
C GLY A 506 12.23 4.68 -12.04
N GLN A 507 12.20 5.57 -11.04
CA GLN A 507 11.42 6.79 -11.14
C GLN A 507 12.13 7.82 -12.02
N ALA A 508 11.58 8.04 -13.22
CA ALA A 508 12.00 9.09 -14.13
C ALA A 508 10.94 10.19 -14.24
N MET A 509 11.36 11.40 -14.62
CA MET A 509 10.50 12.56 -14.86
C MET A 509 10.99 13.34 -16.07
N ASN A 510 10.08 14.09 -16.68
CA ASN A 510 10.42 15.07 -17.71
C ASN A 510 11.10 14.46 -18.94
N LEU A 511 10.68 13.26 -19.38
CA LEU A 511 11.15 12.71 -20.64
C LEU A 511 10.81 13.66 -21.80
N LYS A 512 11.83 14.14 -22.50
CA LYS A 512 11.70 14.97 -23.70
C LYS A 512 12.91 14.83 -24.62
N VAL A 513 12.70 15.15 -25.89
CA VAL A 513 13.77 15.27 -26.89
C VAL A 513 14.38 16.67 -26.78
N GLN A 514 15.70 16.76 -26.69
CA GLN A 514 16.44 18.02 -26.75
C GLN A 514 17.62 17.88 -27.70
N GLU A 515 18.02 18.98 -28.33
CA GLU A 515 19.17 19.02 -29.22
C GLU A 515 20.42 19.48 -28.47
N TYR A 516 21.55 18.82 -28.71
CA TYR A 516 22.85 19.17 -28.16
C TYR A 516 23.93 18.97 -29.23
N LYS A 517 24.63 20.05 -29.58
CA LYS A 517 25.68 20.07 -30.62
C LYS A 517 25.24 19.48 -31.97
N GLY A 518 23.99 19.70 -32.37
CA GLY A 518 23.42 19.23 -33.64
C GLY A 518 22.82 17.82 -33.60
N GLU A 519 22.91 17.12 -32.46
CA GLU A 519 22.39 15.77 -32.27
C GLU A 519 21.20 15.79 -31.30
N LYS A 520 20.21 14.93 -31.54
CA LYS A 520 19.04 14.79 -30.65
C LYS A 520 19.32 13.77 -29.55
N TYR A 521 18.90 14.10 -28.34
CA TYR A 521 18.98 13.23 -27.17
C TYR A 521 17.63 13.10 -26.49
N LEU A 522 17.34 11.90 -25.96
CA LEU A 522 16.32 11.73 -24.94
C LEU A 522 16.89 12.21 -23.62
N THR A 523 16.16 13.11 -22.98
CA THR A 523 16.58 13.72 -21.73
C THR A 523 15.51 13.53 -20.67
N PHE A 524 15.93 13.21 -19.45
CA PHE A 524 15.03 13.04 -18.31
C PHE A 524 15.83 13.13 -17.00
N TRP A 525 15.12 13.42 -15.92
CA TRP A 525 15.63 13.24 -14.56
C TRP A 525 15.31 11.84 -14.07
N ALA A 526 16.21 11.22 -13.31
CA ALA A 526 15.91 10.00 -12.55
C ALA A 526 16.54 10.02 -11.15
N GLY A 527 15.82 9.46 -10.17
CA GLY A 527 16.31 9.41 -8.80
C GLY A 527 15.23 9.12 -7.76
N LEU A 528 15.50 9.53 -6.51
CA LEU A 528 14.58 9.37 -5.39
C LEU A 528 13.63 10.56 -5.31
N ARG A 529 12.34 10.28 -5.33
CA ARG A 529 11.31 11.30 -5.17
C ARG A 529 10.98 11.53 -3.69
N GLY A 530 11.18 12.75 -3.22
CA GLY A 530 10.70 13.25 -1.93
C GLY A 530 9.22 13.67 -1.98
N SER A 531 8.75 14.38 -0.94
CA SER A 531 7.37 14.84 -0.88
C SER A 531 7.05 15.95 -1.89
N SER A 532 7.99 16.88 -2.06
CA SER A 532 7.83 18.10 -2.86
C SER A 532 8.95 18.31 -3.89
N TYR A 533 10.05 17.56 -3.82
CA TYR A 533 11.23 17.70 -4.68
C TYR A 533 11.96 16.36 -4.81
N GLY A 534 12.94 16.27 -5.71
CA GLY A 534 13.70 15.07 -6.03
C GLY A 534 15.15 15.11 -5.55
N TYR A 535 15.74 13.92 -5.39
CA TYR A 535 17.17 13.71 -5.23
C TYR A 535 17.65 12.76 -6.33
N GLY A 536 18.18 13.32 -7.41
CA GLY A 536 18.60 12.54 -8.58
C GLY A 536 19.58 13.26 -9.46
N ASP A 537 19.75 12.69 -10.65
CA ASP A 537 20.64 13.15 -11.69
C ASP A 537 19.89 13.14 -13.03
N TYR A 538 20.46 13.81 -14.03
CA TYR A 538 19.86 14.00 -15.33
C TYR A 538 20.62 13.21 -16.38
N TYR A 539 19.90 12.52 -17.25
CA TYR A 539 20.46 11.58 -18.22
C TYR A 539 20.17 12.05 -19.64
N MET A 540 21.13 11.84 -20.53
CA MET A 540 21.00 12.08 -21.98
C MET A 540 21.32 10.79 -22.73
N LEU A 541 20.30 10.23 -23.40
CA LEU A 541 20.43 9.03 -24.22
C LEU A 541 20.46 9.41 -25.69
N ASP A 542 21.35 8.79 -26.46
CA ASP A 542 21.37 8.95 -27.91
C ASP A 542 20.28 8.12 -28.61
N SER A 543 20.26 8.15 -29.94
CA SER A 543 19.34 7.36 -30.79
C SER A 543 19.43 5.85 -30.56
N SER A 544 20.54 5.35 -30.01
CA SER A 544 20.72 3.93 -29.64
C SER A 544 20.31 3.60 -28.21
N TYR A 545 19.70 4.56 -27.51
CA TYR A 545 19.28 4.50 -26.11
C TYR A 545 20.44 4.28 -25.13
N GLN A 546 21.67 4.63 -25.55
CA GLN A 546 22.85 4.57 -24.69
C GLN A 546 23.06 5.91 -23.99
N GLU A 547 23.41 5.84 -22.71
CA GLU A 547 23.81 7.03 -21.94
C GLU A 547 25.07 7.65 -22.53
N ARG A 548 24.97 8.90 -22.96
CA ARG A 548 26.12 9.69 -23.44
C ARG A 548 26.57 10.73 -22.45
N TYR A 549 25.64 11.35 -21.76
CA TYR A 549 25.92 12.36 -20.77
C TYR A 549 25.07 12.13 -19.52
N GLN A 550 25.65 12.47 -18.38
CA GLN A 550 24.98 12.56 -17.10
C GLN A 550 25.32 13.92 -16.50
N VAL A 551 24.31 14.68 -16.10
CA VAL A 551 24.46 15.99 -15.44
C VAL A 551 23.99 15.86 -14.00
N SER A 552 24.77 16.42 -13.09
CA SER A 552 24.50 16.41 -11.65
C SER A 552 24.59 17.83 -11.09
N ALA A 553 23.89 18.10 -10.00
CA ALA A 553 24.04 19.37 -9.28
C ALA A 553 25.47 19.55 -8.74
N VAL A 554 25.96 20.78 -8.76
CA VAL A 554 27.31 21.14 -8.31
C VAL A 554 27.23 21.79 -6.94
N GLY A 555 27.93 21.23 -5.95
CA GLY A 555 27.99 21.78 -4.58
C GLY A 555 27.94 20.67 -3.54
N GLU A 556 28.46 20.96 -2.33
CA GLU A 556 28.53 19.95 -1.28
C GLU A 556 27.14 19.54 -0.81
N GLY A 557 26.81 18.25 -0.97
CA GLY A 557 25.52 17.68 -0.54
C GLY A 557 24.32 18.02 -1.42
N LEU A 558 24.50 18.78 -2.50
CA LEU A 558 23.43 19.13 -3.43
C LEU A 558 23.12 17.97 -4.39
N LYS A 559 21.85 17.89 -4.83
CA LYS A 559 21.35 16.92 -5.80
C LYS A 559 20.42 17.60 -6.79
N GLY A 560 20.39 17.07 -8.01
CA GLY A 560 19.46 17.53 -9.04
C GLY A 560 18.03 17.23 -8.63
N ASP A 561 17.20 18.24 -8.66
CA ASP A 561 15.79 18.13 -8.36
C ASP A 561 14.98 17.66 -9.59
N LEU A 562 13.80 17.09 -9.35
CA LEU A 562 13.01 16.43 -10.38
C LEU A 562 12.31 17.37 -11.37
N HIS A 563 12.27 18.68 -11.13
CA HIS A 563 11.33 19.56 -11.83
C HIS A 563 11.82 20.04 -13.20
N GLU A 564 13.12 20.33 -13.37
CA GLU A 564 13.63 20.90 -14.61
C GLU A 564 14.98 20.35 -15.07
N PHE A 565 15.05 20.07 -16.37
CA PHE A 565 16.28 19.79 -17.10
C PHE A 565 16.15 20.35 -18.51
N THR A 566 16.72 21.52 -18.77
CA THR A 566 16.63 22.17 -20.09
C THR A 566 18.03 22.45 -20.62
N LEU A 567 18.31 22.01 -21.85
CA LEU A 567 19.55 22.33 -22.54
C LEU A 567 19.45 23.71 -23.17
N THR A 568 20.53 24.48 -23.08
CA THR A 568 20.63 25.80 -23.72
C THR A 568 21.26 25.66 -25.10
N LYS A 569 21.09 26.69 -25.94
CA LYS A 569 21.75 26.80 -27.24
C LYS A 569 23.29 26.84 -27.15
N ASP A 570 23.83 27.22 -25.99
CA ASP A 570 25.26 27.30 -25.72
C ASP A 570 25.89 25.95 -25.32
N GLY A 571 25.10 24.87 -25.28
CA GLY A 571 25.58 23.55 -24.85
C GLY A 571 25.71 23.41 -23.33
N THR A 572 24.96 24.19 -22.58
CA THR A 572 24.87 24.10 -21.11
C THR A 572 23.53 23.48 -20.71
N ALA A 573 23.40 23.07 -19.45
CA ALA A 573 22.19 22.51 -18.88
C ALA A 573 21.71 23.38 -17.71
N LEU A 574 20.41 23.70 -17.73
CA LEU A 574 19.69 24.31 -16.62
C LEU A 574 19.03 23.22 -15.79
N ILE A 575 19.29 23.25 -14.50
CA ILE A 575 18.75 22.29 -13.54
C ILE A 575 18.19 23.01 -12.31
N THR A 576 17.16 22.44 -11.69
CA THR A 576 16.70 22.89 -10.37
C THR A 576 17.43 22.15 -9.25
N VAL A 577 17.61 22.83 -8.12
CA VAL A 577 18.24 22.26 -6.92
C VAL A 577 17.51 22.76 -5.67
N TYR A 578 17.22 21.84 -4.76
CA TYR A 578 16.59 22.14 -3.48
C TYR A 578 17.62 21.94 -2.37
N ASN A 579 17.87 22.99 -1.59
CA ASN A 579 18.80 22.96 -0.48
C ASN A 579 18.07 23.28 0.83
N VAL A 580 18.14 22.38 1.81
CA VAL A 580 17.50 22.61 3.11
C VAL A 580 18.38 23.56 3.92
N THR A 581 17.86 24.74 4.26
CA THR A 581 18.65 25.83 4.88
C THR A 581 17.87 26.49 6.02
N GLN A 582 18.59 27.00 7.02
CA GLN A 582 17.98 27.78 8.10
C GLN A 582 17.86 29.25 7.71
N THR A 583 16.74 29.89 8.05
CA THR A 583 16.50 31.32 7.84
C THR A 583 15.63 31.92 8.95
N ASP A 584 15.63 33.24 9.07
CA ASP A 584 14.78 33.95 10.03
C ASP A 584 13.31 33.87 9.62
N MET A 585 12.53 33.06 10.36
CA MET A 585 11.10 32.90 10.15
C MET A 585 10.24 33.65 11.18
N THR A 586 10.81 34.58 11.95
CA THR A 586 10.08 35.35 12.97
C THR A 586 8.90 36.13 12.41
N ALA A 587 8.99 36.61 11.16
CA ALA A 587 7.89 37.26 10.44
C ALA A 587 6.65 36.37 10.29
N MET A 588 6.84 35.05 10.20
CA MET A 588 5.76 34.04 10.22
C MET A 588 5.37 33.58 11.63
N ARG A 589 5.86 34.23 12.68
CA ARG A 589 5.73 33.82 14.09
C ARG A 589 6.32 32.43 14.36
N ARG A 590 7.45 32.13 13.72
CA ARG A 590 8.23 30.89 13.83
C ARG A 590 9.63 31.15 14.42
N PRO A 591 10.44 30.12 14.70
CA PRO A 591 11.79 30.28 15.21
C PRO A 591 12.67 31.16 14.31
N VAL A 592 13.66 31.81 14.90
CA VAL A 592 14.67 32.63 14.18
C VAL A 592 15.61 31.78 13.33
N ASP A 593 15.71 30.50 13.65
CA ASP A 593 16.54 29.49 13.00
C ASP A 593 15.64 28.42 12.35
N GLY A 594 14.53 28.87 11.75
CA GLY A 594 13.55 28.01 11.10
C GLY A 594 14.08 27.40 9.80
N TRP A 595 13.55 26.25 9.42
CA TRP A 595 14.02 25.47 8.28
C TRP A 595 13.19 25.72 7.02
N VAL A 596 13.83 26.00 5.89
CA VAL A 596 13.16 26.18 4.59
C VAL A 596 13.79 25.29 3.53
N ASN A 597 13.00 24.95 2.50
CA ASN A 597 13.57 24.49 1.25
C ASN A 597 14.02 25.72 0.48
N ASN A 598 15.31 26.02 0.54
CA ASN A 598 15.90 27.00 -0.34
C ASN A 598 15.90 26.47 -1.77
N ASN A 599 15.44 27.29 -2.70
CA ASN A 599 15.28 26.92 -4.10
C ASN A 599 16.36 27.61 -4.91
N LEU A 600 17.10 26.80 -5.68
CA LEU A 600 18.19 27.24 -6.54
C LEU A 600 17.93 26.75 -7.95
N PHE A 601 18.55 27.39 -8.93
CA PHE A 601 18.83 26.75 -10.22
C PHE A 601 20.28 26.97 -10.60
N GLN A 602 20.82 26.04 -11.37
CA GLN A 602 22.21 26.05 -11.82
C GLN A 602 22.26 25.95 -13.34
N GLU A 603 23.17 26.71 -13.94
CA GLU A 603 23.63 26.51 -15.31
C GLU A 603 24.97 25.78 -15.28
N ILE A 604 25.04 24.62 -15.91
CA ILE A 604 26.19 23.71 -15.87
C ILE A 604 26.64 23.41 -17.29
N ASP A 605 27.94 23.43 -17.52
CA ASP A 605 28.53 22.95 -18.77
C ASP A 605 28.37 21.42 -18.87
N VAL A 606 27.67 20.93 -19.90
CA VAL A 606 27.29 19.51 -20.04
C VAL A 606 28.51 18.60 -20.18
N GLU A 607 29.58 19.08 -20.80
CA GLU A 607 30.77 18.26 -21.11
C GLU A 607 31.75 18.19 -19.95
N THR A 608 31.94 19.29 -19.23
CA THR A 608 32.91 19.40 -18.14
C THR A 608 32.30 19.25 -16.76
N GLY A 609 30.97 19.36 -16.62
CA GLY A 609 30.28 19.38 -15.33
C GLY A 609 30.56 20.63 -14.51
N LYS A 610 31.09 21.70 -15.12
CA LYS A 610 31.47 22.93 -14.43
C LYS A 610 30.22 23.81 -14.21
N LEU A 611 30.04 24.28 -12.98
CA LEU A 611 29.06 25.32 -12.66
C LEU A 611 29.44 26.65 -13.32
N LEU A 612 28.53 27.21 -14.10
CA LEU A 612 28.69 28.49 -14.81
C LEU A 612 27.91 29.61 -14.13
N PHE A 613 26.71 29.30 -13.65
CA PHE A 613 25.84 30.25 -12.97
C PHE A 613 25.00 29.53 -11.92
N GLU A 614 24.74 30.19 -10.79
CA GLU A 614 23.82 29.74 -9.75
C GLU A 614 22.98 30.93 -9.29
N TRP A 615 21.68 30.71 -9.15
CA TRP A 615 20.76 31.69 -8.62
C TRP A 615 20.03 31.16 -7.39
N ASN A 616 19.78 32.02 -6.42
CA ASN A 616 19.27 31.65 -5.11
C ASN A 616 18.04 32.48 -4.72
N ALA A 617 16.89 31.82 -4.54
CA ALA A 617 15.63 32.49 -4.26
C ALA A 617 15.63 33.36 -2.99
N LEU A 618 16.36 32.94 -1.94
CA LEU A 618 16.42 33.68 -0.67
C LEU A 618 17.11 35.04 -0.78
N ASP A 619 17.92 35.27 -1.82
CA ASP A 619 18.61 36.54 -2.03
C ASP A 619 17.69 37.62 -2.63
N HIS A 620 16.54 37.21 -3.19
CA HIS A 620 15.67 38.09 -3.97
C HIS A 620 14.23 38.19 -3.44
N PHE A 621 13.70 37.15 -2.80
CA PHE A 621 12.30 37.10 -2.36
C PHE A 621 12.14 36.85 -0.88
N SER A 622 11.04 37.35 -0.31
CA SER A 622 10.69 37.06 1.08
C SER A 622 9.92 35.77 1.18
N ILE A 623 10.21 34.96 2.20
CA ILE A 623 9.39 33.80 2.58
C ILE A 623 7.92 34.17 2.87
N MET A 624 7.63 35.44 3.17
CA MET A 624 6.27 35.96 3.38
C MET A 624 5.48 36.12 2.06
N ASP A 625 6.17 36.10 0.92
CA ASP A 625 5.53 36.23 -0.38
C ASP A 625 4.76 34.95 -0.75
N SER A 626 5.10 33.82 -0.12
CA SER A 626 4.42 32.54 -0.33
C SER A 626 2.91 32.60 -0.05
N PHE A 627 2.14 31.98 -0.94
CA PHE A 627 0.72 31.66 -0.73
C PHE A 627 0.55 30.29 -0.07
N TYR A 628 1.58 29.44 -0.06
CA TYR A 628 1.54 28.14 0.57
C TYR A 628 1.54 28.26 2.09
N THR A 629 0.68 27.49 2.75
CA THR A 629 0.60 27.46 4.20
C THR A 629 0.70 26.04 4.72
N HIS A 630 1.65 25.79 5.63
CA HIS A 630 1.77 24.50 6.30
C HIS A 630 2.08 24.70 7.79
N PRO A 631 1.10 24.54 8.70
CA PRO A 631 1.21 24.92 10.11
C PRO A 631 2.40 24.30 10.86
N LEU A 632 2.83 23.11 10.45
CA LEU A 632 3.91 22.36 11.10
C LEU A 632 5.28 22.50 10.43
N ALA A 633 5.36 23.17 9.27
CA ALA A 633 6.61 23.28 8.53
C ALA A 633 7.55 24.32 9.16
N GLY A 634 8.84 24.18 8.92
CA GLY A 634 9.89 25.11 9.31
C GLY A 634 10.31 25.09 10.78
N TYR A 635 9.72 24.26 11.62
CA TYR A 635 10.18 24.06 13.00
C TYR A 635 11.32 23.04 13.12
N ARG A 636 11.51 22.17 12.12
CA ARG A 636 12.49 21.08 12.11
C ARG A 636 13.01 20.86 10.70
N GLU A 637 14.28 20.47 10.59
CA GLU A 637 14.94 20.14 9.32
C GLU A 637 14.19 19.07 8.52
N SER A 638 13.62 18.06 9.20
CA SER A 638 12.88 16.99 8.53
C SER A 638 11.52 17.42 7.96
N ILE A 639 11.05 18.64 8.25
CA ILE A 639 9.81 19.22 7.71
C ILE A 639 10.08 20.69 7.38
N PRO A 640 10.96 20.96 6.40
CA PRO A 640 11.29 22.33 6.01
C PRO A 640 10.06 22.99 5.38
N PHE A 641 9.98 24.31 5.45
CA PHE A 641 8.94 25.07 4.78
C PHE A 641 9.30 25.30 3.32
N ASP A 642 8.55 24.65 2.45
CA ASP A 642 8.59 24.84 1.00
C ASP A 642 7.81 26.11 0.66
N TRP A 643 8.52 27.19 0.34
CA TRP A 643 7.93 28.53 0.27
C TRP A 643 7.95 29.14 -1.13
N PHE A 644 8.90 28.73 -1.98
CA PHE A 644 9.14 29.27 -3.31
C PHE A 644 8.78 28.25 -4.40
N HIS A 645 9.33 27.04 -4.32
CA HIS A 645 8.99 25.90 -5.16
C HIS A 645 9.15 26.19 -6.68
N ILE A 646 10.40 26.17 -7.16
CA ILE A 646 10.69 26.26 -8.61
C ILE A 646 10.23 24.99 -9.29
N ASN A 647 9.53 25.12 -10.41
CA ASN A 647 9.12 23.97 -11.22
C ASN A 647 9.44 24.05 -12.71
N SER A 648 9.96 25.19 -13.19
CA SER A 648 10.51 25.34 -14.52
C SER A 648 11.49 26.50 -14.57
N VAL A 649 12.50 26.34 -15.43
CA VAL A 649 13.53 27.32 -15.74
C VAL A 649 13.84 27.21 -17.24
N GLU A 650 13.97 28.36 -17.90
CA GLU A 650 14.38 28.49 -19.30
C GLU A 650 15.34 29.67 -19.44
N LYS A 651 16.33 29.57 -20.34
CA LYS A 651 17.22 30.67 -20.70
C LYS A 651 16.78 31.22 -22.04
N ASP A 652 16.60 32.53 -22.11
CA ASP A 652 16.15 33.23 -23.30
C ASP A 652 17.33 33.60 -24.23
N ASP A 653 17.02 34.15 -25.40
CA ASP A 653 18.01 34.44 -26.45
C ASP A 653 18.91 35.65 -26.10
N HIS A 654 18.52 36.41 -25.07
CA HIS A 654 19.35 37.48 -24.48
C HIS A 654 20.24 36.97 -23.34
N GLY A 655 20.10 35.71 -22.97
CA GLY A 655 20.83 35.07 -21.88
C GLY A 655 20.21 35.27 -20.50
N ASP A 656 19.04 35.91 -20.40
CA ASP A 656 18.27 36.04 -19.16
C ASP A 656 17.47 34.76 -18.90
N TYR A 657 16.96 34.60 -17.68
CA TYR A 657 16.22 33.41 -17.25
C TYR A 657 14.76 33.71 -16.98
N LEU A 658 13.88 32.79 -17.39
CA LEU A 658 12.48 32.74 -16.99
C LEU A 658 12.28 31.60 -15.99
N ILE A 659 11.69 31.89 -14.84
CA ILE A 659 11.48 30.95 -13.75
C ILE A 659 10.00 30.91 -13.39
N SER A 660 9.44 29.73 -13.20
CA SER A 660 8.12 29.57 -12.59
C SER A 660 8.23 29.16 -11.13
N SER A 661 7.62 29.96 -10.26
CA SER A 661 7.47 29.66 -8.83
C SER A 661 6.02 29.28 -8.54
N ARG A 662 5.82 28.02 -8.15
CA ARG A 662 4.50 27.47 -7.84
C ARG A 662 3.87 28.17 -6.64
N HIS A 663 4.64 28.42 -5.58
CA HIS A 663 4.12 28.91 -4.31
C HIS A 663 4.03 30.43 -4.21
N LEU A 664 4.68 31.16 -5.13
CA LEU A 664 4.46 32.60 -5.29
C LEU A 664 3.35 32.93 -6.30
N HIS A 665 2.84 31.93 -7.03
CA HIS A 665 1.88 32.10 -8.12
C HIS A 665 2.43 33.05 -9.20
N ALA A 666 3.70 32.87 -9.57
CA ALA A 666 4.40 33.85 -10.40
C ALA A 666 5.38 33.25 -11.41
N LEU A 667 5.46 33.90 -12.57
CA LEU A 667 6.59 33.80 -13.50
C LEU A 667 7.54 34.98 -13.27
N ILE A 668 8.84 34.72 -13.27
CA ILE A 668 9.86 35.68 -12.85
C ILE A 668 10.94 35.73 -13.93
N LYS A 669 11.24 36.92 -14.45
CA LYS A 669 12.41 37.12 -15.31
C LYS A 669 13.59 37.59 -14.48
N VAL A 670 14.72 36.92 -14.64
CA VAL A 670 15.98 37.15 -13.93
C VAL A 670 17.06 37.51 -14.93
N ASN A 671 17.82 38.55 -14.65
CA ASN A 671 18.92 38.97 -15.50
C ASN A 671 20.06 37.95 -15.47
N GLY A 672 20.51 37.50 -16.64
CA GLY A 672 21.46 36.40 -16.76
C GLY A 672 22.88 36.69 -16.32
N THR A 673 23.23 37.98 -16.18
CA THR A 673 24.58 38.42 -15.77
C THR A 673 24.65 38.81 -14.30
N THR A 674 23.62 39.51 -13.81
CA THR A 674 23.59 40.07 -12.45
C THR A 674 22.85 39.19 -11.46
N GLY A 675 21.92 38.34 -11.93
CA GLY A 675 20.99 37.61 -11.08
C GLY A 675 19.82 38.46 -10.56
N ASP A 676 19.75 39.75 -10.92
CA ASP A 676 18.68 40.63 -10.45
C ASP A 676 17.33 40.28 -11.09
N VAL A 677 16.25 40.41 -10.32
CA VAL A 677 14.88 40.24 -10.83
C VAL A 677 14.52 41.44 -11.71
N VAL A 678 14.16 41.17 -12.96
CA VAL A 678 13.79 42.19 -13.96
C VAL A 678 12.30 42.52 -13.84
N TRP A 679 11.44 41.50 -13.81
CA TRP A 679 10.00 41.65 -13.60
C TRP A 679 9.39 40.37 -13.05
N VAL A 680 8.19 40.50 -12.50
CA VAL A 680 7.38 39.39 -11.99
C VAL A 680 5.98 39.48 -12.60
N LEU A 681 5.49 38.40 -13.20
CA LEU A 681 4.12 38.27 -13.69
C LEU A 681 3.32 37.40 -12.72
N GLY A 682 2.21 37.94 -12.21
CA GLY A 682 1.37 37.27 -11.21
C GLY A 682 1.86 37.43 -9.76
N GLY A 683 1.15 36.79 -8.83
CA GLY A 683 1.51 36.78 -7.41
C GLY A 683 1.43 38.15 -6.71
N LYS A 684 2.03 38.25 -5.52
CA LYS A 684 2.01 39.47 -4.68
C LYS A 684 2.89 40.60 -5.22
N GLN A 685 3.92 40.28 -6.00
CA GLN A 685 4.89 41.22 -6.55
C GLN A 685 4.67 41.53 -8.03
N ASN A 686 3.46 41.30 -8.54
CA ASN A 686 3.12 41.47 -9.95
C ASN A 686 3.51 42.87 -10.49
N SER A 687 4.21 42.88 -11.62
CA SER A 687 4.72 44.07 -12.31
C SER A 687 3.79 44.57 -13.42
N PHE A 688 2.81 43.77 -13.85
CA PHE A 688 2.02 44.03 -15.05
C PHE A 688 0.56 44.41 -14.73
N ARG A 689 0.02 45.38 -15.46
CA ARG A 689 -1.42 45.66 -15.48
C ARG A 689 -2.13 44.71 -16.44
N ASP A 690 -3.03 43.90 -15.89
CA ASP A 690 -3.86 43.00 -16.68
C ASP A 690 -4.89 43.78 -17.52
N ILE A 691 -4.92 43.54 -18.83
CA ILE A 691 -5.88 44.13 -19.78
C ILE A 691 -6.94 43.13 -20.27
N SER A 692 -6.94 41.92 -19.71
CA SER A 692 -7.88 40.82 -19.94
C SER A 692 -8.75 40.54 -18.71
N ALA A 693 -9.14 41.58 -17.99
CA ALA A 693 -10.00 41.51 -16.80
C ALA A 693 -9.46 40.63 -15.63
N GLY A 694 -8.14 40.46 -15.55
CA GLY A 694 -7.47 39.69 -14.49
C GLY A 694 -7.04 38.29 -14.90
N GLU A 695 -7.50 37.81 -16.06
CA GLU A 695 -7.27 36.43 -16.50
C GLU A 695 -5.81 36.11 -16.91
N ALA A 696 -4.99 37.12 -17.21
CA ALA A 696 -3.57 36.93 -17.52
C ALA A 696 -2.71 36.80 -16.26
N THR A 697 -3.18 37.32 -15.12
CA THR A 697 -2.40 37.46 -13.88
C THR A 697 -2.95 36.66 -12.71
N SER A 698 -4.12 36.05 -12.84
CA SER A 698 -4.82 35.31 -11.77
C SER A 698 -4.53 33.82 -11.72
N PHE A 699 -3.61 33.29 -12.53
CA PHE A 699 -3.22 31.87 -12.46
C PHE A 699 -2.64 31.53 -11.08
N SER A 700 -2.78 30.28 -10.65
CA SER A 700 -2.26 29.84 -9.35
C SER A 700 -1.67 28.44 -9.40
N TRP A 701 -0.64 28.23 -8.58
CA TRP A 701 0.07 26.95 -8.45
C TRP A 701 0.63 26.41 -9.78
N GLN A 702 0.89 27.30 -10.73
CA GLN A 702 1.18 27.00 -12.12
C GLN A 702 2.48 26.22 -12.32
N HIS A 703 2.57 25.46 -13.41
CA HIS A 703 3.75 24.74 -13.87
C HIS A 703 4.13 25.13 -15.30
N ASP A 704 5.37 24.81 -15.65
CA ASP A 704 5.87 24.83 -17.03
C ASP A 704 5.68 26.17 -17.74
N GLY A 705 6.16 27.25 -17.10
CA GLY A 705 6.20 28.57 -17.71
C GLY A 705 7.27 28.62 -18.79
N ARG A 706 6.88 28.87 -20.05
CA ARG A 706 7.77 28.85 -21.21
C ARG A 706 7.61 30.07 -22.10
N TRP A 707 8.68 30.47 -22.75
CA TRP A 707 8.60 31.37 -23.89
C TRP A 707 8.03 30.64 -25.10
N LEU A 708 7.06 31.27 -25.76
CA LEU A 708 6.63 30.88 -27.11
C LEU A 708 7.28 31.79 -28.15
N ASP A 709 7.22 33.10 -27.92
CA ASP A 709 7.81 34.12 -28.77
C ASP A 709 8.33 35.25 -27.88
N GLN A 710 9.65 35.36 -27.80
CA GLN A 710 10.32 36.35 -26.94
C GLN A 710 10.17 37.78 -27.47
N ASP A 711 10.14 37.95 -28.80
CA ASP A 711 10.03 39.25 -29.46
C ASP A 711 8.63 39.85 -29.28
N GLN A 712 7.61 39.00 -29.37
CA GLN A 712 6.21 39.39 -29.15
C GLN A 712 5.80 39.36 -27.67
N GLY A 713 6.67 38.86 -26.78
CA GLY A 713 6.37 38.71 -25.37
C GLY A 713 5.32 37.65 -25.06
N THR A 714 5.21 36.59 -25.88
CA THR A 714 4.20 35.53 -25.71
C THR A 714 4.77 34.36 -24.91
N LEU A 715 4.01 33.94 -23.90
CA LEU A 715 4.35 32.90 -22.92
C LEU A 715 3.24 31.85 -22.84
N THR A 716 3.59 30.63 -22.47
CA THR A 716 2.64 29.58 -22.09
C THR A 716 2.87 29.13 -20.66
N LEU A 717 1.81 28.67 -20.00
CA LEU A 717 1.88 28.02 -18.68
C LEU A 717 0.72 27.06 -18.48
N PHE A 718 0.94 26.07 -17.62
CA PHE A 718 -0.12 25.19 -17.12
C PHE A 718 -0.63 25.73 -15.77
N ASP A 719 -1.85 26.26 -15.74
CA ASP A 719 -2.51 26.79 -14.54
C ASP A 719 -3.25 25.67 -13.81
N ASN A 720 -2.64 25.17 -12.73
CA ASN A 720 -3.19 24.09 -11.93
C ASN A 720 -4.46 24.53 -11.20
N SER A 721 -4.49 25.75 -10.64
CA SER A 721 -5.58 26.28 -9.80
C SER A 721 -6.06 25.34 -8.66
N ASP A 722 -5.19 24.40 -8.28
CA ASP A 722 -5.39 23.36 -7.27
C ASP A 722 -4.03 23.02 -6.66
N ALA A 723 -3.96 22.94 -5.34
CA ALA A 723 -2.83 22.46 -4.57
C ALA A 723 -3.24 21.49 -3.45
N GLY A 724 -4.40 20.84 -3.61
CA GLY A 724 -4.96 19.85 -2.70
C GLY A 724 -6.16 20.37 -1.91
N PRO A 725 -6.67 19.59 -0.93
CA PRO A 725 -7.97 19.84 -0.29
C PRO A 725 -8.12 21.19 0.43
N LEU A 726 -7.01 21.84 0.78
CA LEU A 726 -6.98 23.12 1.49
C LEU A 726 -6.80 24.33 0.55
N HIS A 727 -6.48 24.10 -0.72
CA HIS A 727 -6.08 25.13 -1.68
C HIS A 727 -6.69 24.80 -3.05
N LEU A 728 -8.01 25.04 -3.19
CA LEU A 728 -8.76 24.82 -4.41
C LEU A 728 -9.30 26.15 -4.91
N ASP A 729 -8.65 26.71 -5.93
CA ASP A 729 -8.94 28.06 -6.44
C ASP A 729 -9.91 28.04 -7.63
N ALA A 730 -9.96 26.92 -8.38
CA ALA A 730 -10.91 26.71 -9.48
C ALA A 730 -11.50 25.29 -9.52
N SER A 731 -12.52 25.08 -10.36
CA SER A 731 -13.17 23.77 -10.54
C SER A 731 -12.33 22.77 -11.34
N TYR A 732 -11.43 23.25 -12.20
CA TYR A 732 -10.59 22.47 -13.10
C TYR A 732 -9.31 23.26 -13.45
N SER A 733 -8.31 22.58 -14.00
CA SER A 733 -7.04 23.18 -14.41
C SER A 733 -7.13 23.66 -15.86
N THR A 734 -6.25 24.58 -16.28
CA THR A 734 -6.24 25.10 -17.65
C THR A 734 -4.83 25.26 -18.18
N ALA A 735 -4.64 25.17 -19.49
CA ALA A 735 -3.43 25.67 -20.13
C ALA A 735 -3.70 27.09 -20.65
N ARG A 736 -2.77 28.02 -20.44
CA ARG A 736 -2.94 29.43 -20.80
C ARG A 736 -1.82 29.91 -21.72
N MET A 737 -2.18 30.78 -22.64
CA MET A 737 -1.25 31.55 -23.47
C MET A 737 -1.44 33.03 -23.15
N ILE A 738 -0.36 33.69 -22.74
CA ILE A 738 -0.38 35.07 -22.25
C ILE A 738 0.63 35.89 -23.04
N GLN A 739 0.23 37.09 -23.45
CA GLN A 739 1.14 38.08 -24.02
C GLN A 739 1.46 39.15 -22.98
N ILE A 740 2.73 39.50 -22.85
CA ILE A 740 3.19 40.62 -22.04
C ILE A 740 3.82 41.70 -22.91
N ASN A 741 3.60 42.94 -22.53
CA ASN A 741 4.29 44.10 -23.07
C ASN A 741 5.06 44.76 -21.93
N THR A 742 6.38 44.64 -21.98
CA THR A 742 7.31 45.16 -20.97
C THR A 742 7.58 46.65 -21.09
N THR A 743 7.17 47.29 -22.21
CA THR A 743 7.26 48.75 -22.37
C THR A 743 6.11 49.45 -21.63
N ASP A 744 4.90 48.93 -21.79
CA ASP A 744 3.68 49.46 -21.17
C ASP A 744 3.34 48.78 -19.83
N ASN A 745 4.10 47.74 -19.46
CA ASN A 745 3.85 46.86 -18.33
C ASN A 745 2.40 46.34 -18.34
N THR A 746 1.97 45.75 -19.45
CA THR A 746 0.63 45.14 -19.58
C THR A 746 0.71 43.65 -19.85
N ALA A 747 -0.31 42.91 -19.43
CA ALA A 747 -0.46 41.47 -19.69
C ALA A 747 -1.87 41.17 -20.20
N GLU A 748 -1.98 40.33 -21.22
CA GLU A 748 -3.22 39.94 -21.88
C GLU A 748 -3.28 38.41 -22.03
N LEU A 749 -4.40 37.82 -21.63
CA LEU A 749 -4.70 36.42 -21.92
C LEU A 749 -5.08 36.33 -23.41
N LEU A 750 -4.23 35.69 -24.20
CA LEU A 750 -4.53 35.41 -25.60
C LEU A 750 -5.49 34.24 -25.70
N HIS A 751 -5.21 33.16 -24.96
CA HIS A 751 -6.03 31.98 -25.04
C HIS A 751 -6.01 31.04 -23.84
N THR A 752 -7.06 30.23 -23.71
CA THR A 752 -7.22 29.19 -22.68
C THR A 752 -7.64 27.86 -23.31
N TYR A 753 -6.97 26.78 -22.93
CA TYR A 753 -7.24 25.42 -23.39
C TYR A 753 -7.81 24.59 -22.23
N ILE A 754 -8.93 23.92 -22.48
CA ILE A 754 -9.72 23.22 -21.46
C ILE A 754 -10.01 21.80 -21.93
N SER A 755 -9.71 20.80 -21.09
CA SER A 755 -10.04 19.39 -21.35
C SER A 755 -11.56 19.19 -21.45
N ASP A 756 -12.00 18.26 -22.30
CA ASP A 756 -13.43 17.92 -22.47
C ASP A 756 -14.10 17.56 -21.14
N ARG A 757 -13.35 16.87 -20.28
CA ARG A 757 -13.81 16.42 -18.97
C ARG A 757 -13.55 17.42 -17.84
N HIS A 758 -13.10 18.63 -18.14
CA HIS A 758 -12.69 19.62 -17.15
C HIS A 758 -11.69 19.02 -16.15
N THR A 759 -10.65 18.38 -16.69
CA THR A 759 -9.63 17.68 -15.92
C THR A 759 -9.01 18.59 -14.86
N ARG A 760 -8.87 18.05 -13.65
CA ARG A 760 -8.22 18.73 -12.52
C ARG A 760 -6.86 18.10 -12.25
N ALA A 761 -5.84 18.92 -12.11
CA ALA A 761 -4.48 18.48 -11.82
C ALA A 761 -3.87 19.33 -10.70
N ALA A 762 -3.79 18.76 -9.49
CA ALA A 762 -3.30 19.46 -8.28
C ALA A 762 -1.82 19.84 -8.33
N SER A 763 -1.06 19.33 -9.29
CA SER A 763 0.34 19.66 -9.53
C SER A 763 0.78 19.16 -10.90
N GLN A 764 2.01 19.52 -11.29
CA GLN A 764 2.64 19.08 -12.53
C GLN A 764 1.88 19.61 -13.77
N GLY A 765 2.22 19.11 -14.96
CA GLY A 765 1.58 19.50 -16.21
C GLY A 765 2.50 20.30 -17.12
N SER A 766 2.12 20.36 -18.40
CA SER A 766 2.91 20.99 -19.46
C SER A 766 2.03 21.57 -20.55
N VAL A 767 2.56 22.61 -21.23
CA VAL A 767 1.95 23.21 -22.42
C VAL A 767 3.02 23.36 -23.49
N GLN A 768 2.80 22.72 -24.64
CA GLN A 768 3.74 22.73 -25.75
C GLN A 768 3.02 23.14 -27.03
N VAL A 769 3.48 24.21 -27.67
CA VAL A 769 3.02 24.56 -29.02
C VAL A 769 3.87 23.79 -30.04
N LEU A 770 3.21 23.08 -30.96
CA LEU A 770 3.83 22.28 -32.00
C LEU A 770 3.87 23.07 -33.31
N SER A 771 5.05 23.57 -33.67
CA SER A 771 5.23 24.44 -34.83
C SER A 771 4.96 23.77 -36.18
N SER A 772 5.13 22.44 -36.26
CA SER A 772 4.94 21.64 -37.47
C SER A 772 3.48 21.63 -37.94
N THR A 773 2.56 21.50 -36.98
CA THR A 773 1.11 21.38 -37.21
C THR A 773 0.34 22.63 -36.79
N ASN A 774 1.00 23.57 -36.12
CA ASN A 774 0.39 24.72 -35.48
C ASN A 774 -0.75 24.30 -34.53
N THR A 775 -0.46 23.33 -33.66
CA THR A 775 -1.37 22.83 -32.61
C THR A 775 -0.75 23.00 -31.23
N VAL A 776 -1.54 22.85 -30.16
CA VAL A 776 -1.10 22.98 -28.77
C VAL A 776 -1.34 21.67 -28.03
N PHE A 777 -0.25 21.01 -27.64
CA PHE A 777 -0.27 19.79 -26.83
C PHE A 777 -0.20 20.12 -25.35
N VAL A 778 -1.09 19.53 -24.55
CA VAL A 778 -1.24 19.77 -23.12
C VAL A 778 -1.16 18.45 -22.37
N GLY A 779 -0.18 18.36 -21.46
CA GLY A 779 -0.08 17.27 -20.49
C GLY A 779 -0.74 17.68 -19.18
N TRP A 780 -1.69 16.89 -18.68
CA TRP A 780 -2.45 17.22 -17.46
C TRP A 780 -1.78 16.73 -16.16
N GLY A 781 -0.48 16.44 -16.20
CA GLY A 781 0.38 16.26 -15.03
C GLY A 781 -0.08 15.17 -14.04
N HIS A 782 -0.48 15.61 -12.85
CA HIS A 782 -1.01 14.73 -11.80
C HIS A 782 -2.22 13.89 -12.26
N SER A 783 -2.93 14.31 -13.30
CA SER A 783 -3.97 13.51 -13.94
C SER A 783 -3.41 12.79 -15.16
N PRO A 784 -3.69 11.49 -15.34
CA PRO A 784 -3.12 10.67 -16.41
C PRO A 784 -3.82 10.92 -17.75
N VAL A 785 -3.80 12.16 -18.21
CA VAL A 785 -4.51 12.69 -19.38
C VAL A 785 -3.54 13.54 -20.19
N PHE A 786 -3.68 13.51 -21.51
CA PHE A 786 -3.10 14.49 -22.42
C PHE A 786 -4.11 14.84 -23.51
N SER A 787 -3.99 16.06 -24.02
CA SER A 787 -4.91 16.61 -25.03
C SER A 787 -4.13 17.44 -26.05
N GLU A 788 -4.65 17.52 -27.27
CA GLU A 788 -4.14 18.40 -28.32
C GLU A 788 -5.26 19.30 -28.82
N PHE A 789 -4.94 20.58 -29.01
CA PHE A 789 -5.85 21.62 -29.40
C PHE A 789 -5.35 22.31 -30.66
N ASP A 790 -6.27 22.87 -31.44
CA ASP A 790 -5.93 23.91 -32.40
C ASP A 790 -5.53 25.18 -31.65
N VAL A 791 -4.82 26.12 -32.29
CA VAL A 791 -4.37 27.38 -31.65
C VAL A 791 -5.54 28.26 -31.19
N ASP A 792 -6.71 28.08 -31.79
CA ASP A 792 -7.97 28.73 -31.38
C ASP A 792 -8.67 28.01 -30.21
N GLY A 793 -8.04 26.98 -29.64
CA GLY A 793 -8.48 26.20 -28.47
C GLY A 793 -9.56 25.18 -28.75
N THR A 794 -9.88 24.93 -30.02
CA THR A 794 -10.69 23.80 -30.40
C THR A 794 -9.98 22.50 -30.02
N LEU A 795 -10.58 21.69 -29.14
CA LEU A 795 -10.04 20.38 -28.79
C LEU A 795 -10.05 19.44 -30.01
N LEU A 796 -8.87 18.94 -30.39
CA LEU A 796 -8.68 18.03 -31.53
C LEU A 796 -8.70 16.57 -31.07
N CYS A 797 -7.83 16.21 -30.13
CA CYS A 797 -7.78 14.89 -29.55
C CYS A 797 -7.51 14.93 -28.04
N GLU A 798 -8.03 13.93 -27.34
CA GLU A 798 -7.80 13.74 -25.90
C GLU A 798 -7.77 12.25 -25.61
N ALA A 799 -6.84 11.84 -24.76
CA ALA A 799 -6.73 10.47 -24.30
C ALA A 799 -6.27 10.41 -22.86
N HIS A 800 -6.56 9.29 -22.20
CA HIS A 800 -6.13 9.04 -20.84
C HIS A 800 -5.69 7.60 -20.64
N TYR A 801 -4.70 7.42 -19.76
CA TYR A 801 -4.00 6.15 -19.54
C TYR A 801 -4.16 5.64 -18.09
N GLY A 802 -5.13 6.18 -17.36
CA GLY A 802 -5.47 5.75 -16.02
C GLY A 802 -6.91 6.08 -15.68
N ALA A 803 -7.46 5.34 -14.70
CA ALA A 803 -8.86 5.44 -14.33
C ALA A 803 -9.22 6.83 -13.77
N GLN A 804 -10.09 7.56 -14.47
CA GLN A 804 -10.38 8.97 -14.19
C GLN A 804 -11.11 9.18 -12.86
N TYR A 805 -11.96 8.25 -12.40
CA TYR A 805 -12.72 8.43 -11.16
C TYR A 805 -11.84 8.39 -9.89
N ILE A 806 -10.63 7.88 -10.01
CA ILE A 806 -9.65 7.78 -8.91
C ILE A 806 -8.36 8.54 -9.19
N SER A 807 -8.32 9.38 -10.24
CA SER A 807 -7.14 10.13 -10.67
C SER A 807 -6.69 11.16 -9.62
N HIS A 808 -7.62 11.74 -8.87
CA HIS A 808 -7.33 12.68 -7.79
C HIS A 808 -6.50 12.09 -6.65
N TYR A 809 -6.41 10.75 -6.54
CA TYR A 809 -5.52 10.08 -5.58
C TYR A 809 -4.07 9.94 -6.08
N GLY A 810 -3.74 10.38 -7.30
CA GLY A 810 -2.39 10.33 -7.85
C GLY A 810 -1.84 8.90 -7.96
N ARG A 811 -2.72 7.93 -8.22
CA ARG A 811 -2.34 6.51 -8.32
C ARG A 811 -1.52 6.20 -9.57
N VAL A 812 -1.72 7.02 -10.61
CA VAL A 812 -1.00 7.04 -11.89
C VAL A 812 -0.84 8.50 -12.26
N THR A 813 0.39 8.92 -12.57
CA THR A 813 0.71 10.30 -12.99
C THR A 813 1.86 10.27 -13.99
N SER A 814 1.99 11.27 -14.84
CA SER A 814 3.25 11.59 -15.54
C SER A 814 3.56 13.05 -15.28
N TYR A 815 4.78 13.39 -14.87
CA TYR A 815 5.08 14.77 -14.47
C TYR A 815 4.86 15.78 -15.60
N ARG A 816 5.29 15.45 -16.81
CA ARG A 816 4.91 16.13 -18.04
C ARG A 816 4.52 15.09 -19.08
N SER A 817 3.78 15.55 -20.08
CA SER A 817 3.57 14.81 -21.33
C SER A 817 3.93 15.75 -22.46
N LEU A 818 4.81 15.32 -23.35
CA LEU A 818 5.36 16.13 -24.42
C LEU A 818 5.34 15.36 -25.73
N LYS A 819 5.43 16.07 -26.85
CA LYS A 819 5.40 15.49 -28.20
C LYS A 819 6.60 15.94 -29.01
N ALA A 820 7.22 15.02 -29.73
CA ALA A 820 8.36 15.30 -30.60
C ALA A 820 8.61 14.16 -31.60
N ASP A 821 9.37 14.46 -32.64
CA ASP A 821 9.95 13.45 -33.52
C ASP A 821 11.21 12.84 -32.89
N TRP A 822 11.38 11.53 -33.06
CA TRP A 822 12.53 10.79 -32.56
C TRP A 822 12.90 9.67 -33.53
N VAL A 823 14.20 9.51 -33.77
CA VAL A 823 14.75 8.38 -34.55
C VAL A 823 15.50 7.48 -33.59
N GLY A 824 14.97 6.27 -33.39
CA GLY A 824 15.53 5.26 -32.52
C GLY A 824 16.14 4.10 -33.30
N VAL A 825 17.40 3.81 -33.03
CA VAL A 825 18.20 2.73 -33.63
C VAL A 825 18.79 1.87 -32.50
N PRO A 826 17.95 1.04 -31.83
CA PRO A 826 18.38 0.24 -30.70
C PRO A 826 19.48 -0.77 -31.08
N LEU A 827 20.40 -1.04 -30.15
CA LEU A 827 21.51 -1.99 -30.35
C LEU A 827 21.08 -3.45 -30.30
N GLU A 828 20.04 -3.76 -29.51
CA GLU A 828 19.51 -5.11 -29.40
C GLU A 828 18.78 -5.49 -30.69
N PRO A 829 18.82 -6.75 -31.14
CA PRO A 829 18.08 -7.19 -32.30
C PRO A 829 16.56 -7.23 -32.03
N PRO A 830 15.72 -7.32 -33.08
CA PRO A 830 14.30 -7.63 -32.94
C PRO A 830 14.05 -8.87 -32.08
N SER A 831 12.99 -8.83 -31.26
CA SER A 831 12.56 -10.00 -30.49
C SER A 831 11.43 -10.74 -31.20
N ALA A 832 11.52 -12.06 -31.23
CA ALA A 832 10.51 -12.95 -31.80
C ALA A 832 10.20 -14.14 -30.89
N LYS A 833 8.91 -14.41 -30.66
CA LYS A 833 8.43 -15.52 -29.82
C LYS A 833 7.24 -16.23 -30.43
N ILE A 834 7.17 -17.55 -30.27
CA ILE A 834 6.05 -18.36 -30.76
C ILE A 834 5.12 -18.70 -29.59
N GLN A 835 3.84 -18.42 -29.75
CA GLN A 835 2.79 -18.80 -28.80
C GLN A 835 1.52 -19.20 -29.54
N ALA A 836 1.01 -20.40 -29.23
CA ALA A 836 -0.25 -20.93 -29.76
C ALA A 836 -0.36 -20.88 -31.30
N GLY A 837 0.70 -21.30 -32.00
CA GLY A 837 0.73 -21.34 -33.48
C GLY A 837 0.90 -19.98 -34.16
N ARG A 838 1.24 -18.92 -33.40
CA ARG A 838 1.53 -17.59 -33.93
C ARG A 838 2.93 -17.17 -33.51
N LEU A 839 3.66 -16.53 -34.42
CA LEU A 839 4.89 -15.85 -34.11
C LEU A 839 4.59 -14.36 -33.87
N TYR A 840 5.10 -13.82 -32.77
CA TYR A 840 5.00 -12.41 -32.43
C TYR A 840 6.37 -11.74 -32.54
N ALA A 841 6.39 -10.54 -33.08
CA ALA A 841 7.60 -9.76 -33.36
C ALA A 841 7.46 -8.32 -32.85
N SER A 842 8.51 -7.81 -32.20
CA SER A 842 8.61 -6.41 -31.75
C SER A 842 10.06 -5.97 -31.67
N TRP A 843 10.31 -4.65 -31.73
CA TRP A 843 11.64 -4.09 -31.53
C TRP A 843 11.59 -2.85 -30.63
N ASN A 844 12.02 -3.00 -29.37
CA ASN A 844 11.95 -1.94 -28.36
C ASN A 844 12.81 -0.73 -28.76
N GLY A 845 12.15 0.35 -29.18
CA GLY A 845 12.79 1.60 -29.57
C GLY A 845 13.17 1.75 -31.04
N ALA A 846 12.95 0.76 -31.90
CA ALA A 846 13.20 0.96 -33.32
C ALA A 846 12.03 1.77 -33.94
N THR A 847 12.32 2.95 -34.48
CA THR A 847 11.29 3.85 -35.05
C THR A 847 11.12 3.66 -36.55
N GLU A 848 12.19 3.29 -37.26
CA GLU A 848 12.21 3.23 -38.73
C GLU A 848 11.69 1.92 -39.32
N VAL A 849 11.23 0.97 -38.49
CA VAL A 849 10.66 -0.29 -38.99
C VAL A 849 9.31 -0.03 -39.63
N ALA A 850 9.20 -0.24 -40.94
CA ALA A 850 7.97 -0.14 -41.70
C ALA A 850 7.32 -1.52 -41.92
N THR A 851 8.12 -2.56 -42.18
CA THR A 851 7.63 -3.90 -42.50
C THR A 851 8.36 -5.00 -41.75
N TRP A 852 7.66 -6.11 -41.53
CA TRP A 852 8.18 -7.35 -40.96
C TRP A 852 8.05 -8.49 -41.97
N THR A 853 9.16 -9.18 -42.25
CA THR A 853 9.18 -10.37 -43.09
C THR A 853 9.39 -11.61 -42.23
N LEU A 854 8.45 -12.55 -42.25
CA LEU A 854 8.59 -13.88 -41.65
C LEU A 854 9.45 -14.74 -42.56
N GLN A 855 10.49 -15.35 -41.99
CA GLN A 855 11.37 -16.27 -42.70
C GLN A 855 11.38 -17.65 -42.03
N SER A 856 11.33 -18.71 -42.83
CA SER A 856 11.61 -20.09 -42.39
C SER A 856 13.06 -20.48 -42.68
N THR A 857 13.65 -21.26 -41.79
CA THR A 857 15.01 -21.81 -41.91
C THR A 857 15.06 -23.25 -41.39
N ASP A 858 15.91 -24.07 -41.99
CA ASP A 858 16.14 -25.46 -41.58
C ASP A 858 17.32 -25.60 -40.58
N SER A 859 17.98 -24.48 -40.23
CA SER A 859 19.18 -24.47 -39.38
C SER A 859 19.23 -23.28 -38.43
N TRP A 860 19.73 -23.53 -37.21
CA TRP A 860 20.03 -22.54 -36.18
C TRP A 860 21.25 -21.64 -36.51
N THR A 861 22.11 -22.05 -37.45
CA THR A 861 23.44 -21.44 -37.67
C THR A 861 23.67 -20.89 -39.09
N ASN A 862 22.61 -20.77 -39.90
CA ASN A 862 22.51 -20.13 -41.23
C ASN A 862 22.91 -20.98 -42.45
N SER A 863 21.99 -21.16 -43.40
CA SER A 863 22.16 -20.99 -44.86
C SER A 863 20.87 -21.39 -45.58
N GLU A 864 20.29 -20.45 -46.34
CA GLU A 864 18.96 -20.48 -46.99
C GLU A 864 17.76 -20.30 -46.06
N SER A 865 17.36 -19.03 -45.89
CA SER A 865 16.06 -18.66 -45.34
C SER A 865 15.09 -18.34 -46.47
N THR A 866 13.86 -18.81 -46.36
CA THR A 866 12.79 -18.53 -47.34
C THR A 866 11.79 -17.56 -46.74
N ASP A 867 11.44 -16.52 -47.50
CA ASP A 867 10.39 -15.59 -47.10
C ASP A 867 9.04 -16.30 -47.18
N VAL A 868 8.32 -16.30 -46.06
CA VAL A 868 7.03 -16.98 -45.91
C VAL A 868 5.89 -15.98 -46.03
N ASP A 869 6.02 -14.83 -45.36
CA ASP A 869 4.99 -13.80 -45.30
C ASP A 869 5.61 -12.42 -45.01
N VAL A 870 4.93 -11.34 -45.39
CA VAL A 870 5.35 -9.96 -45.15
C VAL A 870 4.15 -9.15 -44.68
N VAL A 871 4.32 -8.39 -43.60
CA VAL A 871 3.26 -7.56 -43.01
C VAL A 871 3.76 -6.17 -42.66
N ASP A 872 2.91 -5.17 -42.81
CA ASP A 872 3.19 -3.81 -42.37
C ASP A 872 3.18 -3.72 -40.84
N ARG A 873 4.07 -2.90 -40.28
CA ARG A 873 4.06 -2.57 -38.85
C ARG A 873 2.93 -1.57 -38.56
N VAL A 874 1.96 -2.01 -37.78
CA VAL A 874 0.80 -1.16 -37.37
C VAL A 874 0.77 -0.84 -35.87
N ALA A 875 1.59 -1.53 -35.06
CA ALA A 875 1.68 -1.36 -33.61
C ALA A 875 3.07 -1.80 -33.12
N PHE A 876 3.30 -1.78 -31.79
CA PHE A 876 4.54 -2.26 -31.18
C PHE A 876 4.86 -3.72 -31.50
N GLU A 877 3.83 -4.57 -31.39
CA GLU A 877 3.94 -6.02 -31.59
C GLU A 877 3.06 -6.42 -32.77
N THR A 878 3.65 -7.16 -33.70
CA THR A 878 3.00 -7.69 -34.90
C THR A 878 3.03 -9.21 -34.84
N SER A 879 2.02 -9.88 -35.40
CA SER A 879 1.92 -11.34 -35.34
C SER A 879 1.71 -11.98 -36.70
N PHE A 880 2.29 -13.16 -36.88
CA PHE A 880 2.15 -14.02 -38.05
C PHE A 880 1.43 -15.31 -37.67
N LEU A 881 0.59 -15.81 -38.57
CA LEU A 881 0.05 -17.16 -38.47
C LEU A 881 1.09 -18.13 -39.04
N LEU A 882 1.52 -19.10 -38.24
CA LEU A 882 2.46 -20.10 -38.72
C LEU A 882 1.72 -21.18 -39.52
N PRO A 883 2.26 -21.64 -40.67
CA PRO A 883 1.73 -22.79 -41.39
C PRO A 883 1.70 -24.04 -40.48
N GLU A 884 0.73 -24.94 -40.70
CA GLU A 884 0.80 -26.30 -40.15
C GLU A 884 1.98 -27.03 -40.84
N SER A 885 3.20 -26.89 -40.30
CA SER A 885 4.41 -27.53 -40.82
C SER A 885 5.05 -28.46 -39.79
N ASP A 886 5.90 -29.36 -40.27
CA ASP A 886 6.67 -30.33 -39.47
C ASP A 886 7.37 -29.66 -38.27
N SER A 887 7.50 -30.39 -37.16
CA SER A 887 8.03 -29.92 -35.87
C SER A 887 9.45 -29.33 -35.91
N ASP A 888 10.13 -29.42 -37.06
CA ASP A 888 11.53 -29.09 -37.23
C ASP A 888 11.75 -27.75 -37.98
N THR A 889 10.70 -27.11 -38.51
CA THR A 889 10.82 -25.80 -39.18
C THR A 889 11.04 -24.69 -38.16
N LEU A 890 12.13 -23.94 -38.32
CA LEU A 890 12.47 -22.81 -37.47
C LEU A 890 12.05 -21.50 -38.13
N TYR A 891 11.60 -20.53 -37.34
CA TYR A 891 11.15 -19.24 -37.83
C TYR A 891 11.95 -18.09 -37.23
N ARG A 892 12.18 -17.04 -38.02
CA ARG A 892 12.71 -15.75 -37.56
C ARG A 892 12.00 -14.61 -38.28
N VAL A 893 12.22 -13.37 -37.85
CA VAL A 893 11.70 -12.19 -38.53
C VAL A 893 12.81 -11.23 -38.94
N VAL A 894 12.57 -10.54 -40.04
CA VAL A 894 13.43 -9.47 -40.55
C VAL A 894 12.64 -8.18 -40.56
N ALA A 895 13.19 -7.13 -39.97
CA ALA A 895 12.63 -5.78 -39.97
C ALA A 895 13.24 -4.98 -41.13
N SER A 896 12.41 -4.28 -41.89
CA SER A 896 12.83 -3.42 -43.00
C SER A 896 12.21 -2.04 -42.91
N ASP A 897 12.89 -1.04 -43.46
CA ASP A 897 12.39 0.33 -43.60
C ASP A 897 11.36 0.46 -44.74
N ASP A 898 10.89 1.68 -44.98
CA ASP A 898 9.91 2.03 -46.00
C ASP A 898 10.45 1.92 -47.45
N GLU A 899 11.77 1.95 -47.62
CA GLU A 899 12.47 1.70 -48.89
C GLU A 899 12.73 0.21 -49.14
N GLY A 900 12.49 -0.64 -48.14
CA GLY A 900 12.73 -2.09 -48.18
C GLY A 900 14.17 -2.50 -47.85
N ASN A 901 14.99 -1.60 -47.28
CA ASN A 901 16.30 -1.94 -46.76
C ASN A 901 16.15 -2.68 -45.42
N VAL A 902 16.93 -3.75 -45.24
CA VAL A 902 16.93 -4.54 -44.01
C VAL A 902 17.61 -3.76 -42.88
N LEU A 903 16.87 -3.51 -41.81
CA LEU A 903 17.36 -2.85 -40.59
C LEU A 903 17.95 -3.84 -39.60
N GLY A 904 17.39 -5.05 -39.50
CA GLY A 904 17.86 -6.08 -38.58
C GLY A 904 17.02 -7.35 -38.65
N SER A 905 17.54 -8.43 -38.04
CA SER A 905 16.86 -9.73 -37.98
C SER A 905 16.83 -10.25 -36.55
N SER A 906 15.74 -10.90 -36.16
CA SER A 906 15.65 -11.59 -34.88
C SER A 906 16.53 -12.84 -34.86
N GLU A 907 16.85 -13.28 -33.64
CA GLU A 907 17.21 -14.68 -33.42
C GLU A 907 16.05 -15.62 -33.81
N VAL A 908 16.35 -16.91 -33.96
CA VAL A 908 15.32 -17.93 -34.21
C VAL A 908 14.31 -17.93 -33.05
N ALA A 909 13.04 -17.81 -33.38
CA ALA A 909 11.95 -17.72 -32.43
C ALA A 909 11.77 -19.04 -31.68
N THR A 910 11.67 -18.95 -30.35
CA THR A 910 11.46 -20.09 -29.47
C THR A 910 9.99 -20.20 -29.07
N GLU A 911 9.47 -21.41 -28.96
CA GLU A 911 8.12 -21.66 -28.43
C GLU A 911 8.07 -21.43 -26.92
N ASP A 912 7.16 -20.57 -26.48
CA ASP A 912 6.96 -20.30 -25.06
C ASP A 912 6.06 -21.38 -24.43
N THR A 913 6.68 -22.40 -23.85
CA THR A 913 6.01 -23.53 -23.19
C THR A 913 5.38 -23.17 -21.84
N THR A 914 5.47 -21.91 -21.38
CA THR A 914 4.99 -21.51 -20.05
C THR A 914 3.47 -21.41 -19.91
N THR A 915 2.67 -21.52 -20.99
CA THR A 915 1.24 -21.16 -20.94
C THR A 915 0.22 -22.29 -20.76
N THR A 916 0.63 -23.55 -20.59
CA THR A 916 -0.33 -24.64 -20.22
C THR A 916 -0.64 -24.74 -18.72
N ALA A 917 -0.29 -23.72 -17.93
CA ALA A 917 -0.66 -23.62 -16.51
C ALA A 917 -1.67 -22.49 -16.23
N GLN A 918 -2.43 -22.02 -17.22
CA GLN A 918 -3.67 -21.31 -16.92
C GLN A 918 -4.62 -22.27 -16.20
N SER A 919 -4.64 -22.04 -14.89
CA SER A 919 -4.98 -23.01 -13.88
C SER A 919 -6.37 -23.60 -14.04
N VAL A 920 -6.49 -24.90 -13.79
CA VAL A 920 -7.75 -25.59 -13.46
C VAL A 920 -8.58 -24.81 -12.42
N TRP A 921 -7.93 -23.96 -11.60
CA TRP A 921 -8.57 -23.05 -10.65
C TRP A 921 -9.41 -21.93 -11.28
N SER A 922 -9.05 -21.45 -12.47
CA SER A 922 -9.85 -20.45 -13.22
C SER A 922 -11.23 -20.97 -13.61
N ILE A 923 -11.39 -22.30 -13.75
CA ILE A 923 -12.66 -22.98 -14.06
C ILE A 923 -13.33 -23.50 -12.77
N LEU A 924 -12.56 -24.01 -11.80
CA LEU A 924 -13.12 -24.60 -10.58
C LEU A 924 -13.65 -23.56 -9.57
N LEU A 925 -13.05 -22.37 -9.47
CA LEU A 925 -13.51 -21.28 -8.59
C LEU A 925 -14.91 -20.75 -8.96
N PRO A 926 -15.23 -20.44 -10.24
CA PRO A 926 -16.58 -20.03 -10.61
C PRO A 926 -17.60 -21.16 -10.50
N LEU A 927 -17.23 -22.41 -10.82
CA LEU A 927 -18.12 -23.57 -10.60
C LEU A 927 -18.44 -23.77 -9.12
N GLY A 928 -17.45 -23.61 -8.23
CA GLY A 928 -17.65 -23.64 -6.78
C GLY A 928 -18.53 -22.50 -6.28
N GLY A 929 -18.38 -21.29 -6.84
CA GLY A 929 -19.22 -20.12 -6.54
C GLY A 929 -20.67 -20.31 -6.97
N ILE A 930 -20.91 -20.76 -8.21
CA ILE A 930 -22.25 -21.06 -8.74
C ILE A 930 -22.92 -22.17 -7.93
N PHE A 931 -22.17 -23.23 -7.59
CA PHE A 931 -22.69 -24.32 -6.75
C PHE A 931 -23.02 -23.82 -5.33
N GLY A 932 -22.22 -22.91 -4.77
CA GLY A 932 -22.47 -22.23 -3.49
C GLY A 932 -23.73 -21.37 -3.51
N VAL A 933 -23.96 -20.60 -4.59
CA VAL A 933 -25.16 -19.77 -4.77
C VAL A 933 -26.41 -20.64 -4.96
N ILE A 934 -26.33 -21.71 -5.75
CA ILE A 934 -27.46 -22.64 -5.95
C ILE A 934 -27.81 -23.35 -4.64
N ILE A 935 -26.82 -23.86 -3.90
CA ILE A 935 -27.05 -24.48 -2.58
C ILE A 935 -27.61 -23.46 -1.59
N GLY A 936 -27.10 -22.23 -1.58
CA GLY A 936 -27.60 -21.15 -0.72
C GLY A 936 -29.05 -20.78 -1.04
N PHE A 937 -29.38 -20.62 -2.32
CA PHE A 937 -30.73 -20.26 -2.78
C PHE A 937 -31.73 -21.39 -2.54
N GLU A 938 -31.34 -22.64 -2.82
CA GLU A 938 -32.19 -23.81 -2.59
C GLU A 938 -32.38 -24.09 -1.09
N ALA A 939 -31.36 -23.84 -0.26
CA ALA A 939 -31.46 -23.91 1.19
C ALA A 939 -32.38 -22.84 1.77
N VAL A 940 -32.32 -21.59 1.27
CA VAL A 940 -33.21 -20.49 1.68
C VAL A 940 -34.65 -20.74 1.20
N ARG A 941 -34.84 -21.24 -0.03
CA ARG A 941 -36.15 -21.61 -0.58
C ARG A 941 -36.80 -22.74 0.22
N ARG A 942 -36.05 -23.80 0.55
CA ARG A 942 -36.55 -24.90 1.40
C ARG A 942 -36.81 -24.46 2.84
N PHE A 943 -35.97 -23.57 3.40
CA PHE A 943 -36.21 -22.99 4.73
C PHE A 943 -37.49 -22.16 4.78
N ARG A 944 -37.76 -21.33 3.76
CA ARG A 944 -39.01 -20.56 3.63
C ARG A 944 -40.25 -21.43 3.50
N LYS A 945 -40.12 -22.62 2.88
CA LYS A 945 -41.20 -23.62 2.79
C LYS A 945 -41.31 -24.55 4.01
N GLY A 946 -40.44 -24.41 5.01
CA GLY A 946 -40.42 -25.27 6.20
C GLY A 946 -39.87 -26.69 5.95
N GLU A 947 -39.26 -26.94 4.80
CA GLU A 947 -38.69 -28.23 4.42
C GLU A 947 -37.26 -28.43 4.95
N ARG A 948 -36.85 -29.67 5.23
CA ARG A 948 -35.50 -29.98 5.73
C ARG A 948 -34.47 -29.96 4.59
N VAL A 949 -33.37 -29.25 4.78
CA VAL A 949 -32.35 -28.98 3.75
C VAL A 949 -31.42 -30.17 3.44
N LEU A 950 -31.28 -31.17 4.32
CA LEU A 950 -30.41 -32.35 4.09
C LEU A 950 -31.09 -33.69 4.47
N PRO A 951 -30.87 -34.78 3.72
CA PRO A 951 -31.41 -36.11 4.04
C PRO A 951 -30.69 -36.75 5.25
N LYS A 952 -31.43 -37.55 6.04
CA LYS A 952 -30.89 -38.23 7.23
C LYS A 952 -29.85 -39.28 6.83
N TRP A 953 -28.65 -39.17 7.38
CA TRP A 953 -27.66 -40.24 7.38
C TRP A 953 -28.16 -41.40 8.26
N LYS A 954 -28.44 -42.57 7.67
CA LYS A 954 -28.83 -43.78 8.41
C LYS A 954 -27.59 -44.31 9.16
N ARG A 955 -27.62 -44.29 10.50
CA ARG A 955 -26.66 -45.06 11.32
C ARG A 955 -26.97 -46.55 11.17
N GLY A 956 -26.08 -47.29 10.52
CA GLY A 956 -26.07 -48.74 10.55
C GLY A 956 -25.64 -49.24 11.94
N THR A 957 -26.42 -50.15 12.51
CA THR A 957 -26.07 -50.95 13.68
C THR A 957 -25.11 -52.07 13.27
N SER A 958 -23.92 -52.15 13.87
CA SER A 958 -23.14 -53.39 13.90
C SER A 958 -22.42 -53.55 15.23
N ASN A 959 -22.74 -54.65 15.91
CA ASN A 959 -22.07 -55.24 17.06
C ASN A 959 -20.57 -55.42 16.82
N TYR A 960 -19.72 -55.16 17.83
CA TYR A 960 -18.55 -56.00 18.11
C TYR A 960 -18.20 -55.94 19.60
N SER A 961 -18.29 -57.10 20.23
CA SER A 961 -17.76 -57.41 21.55
C SER A 961 -16.29 -57.86 21.43
N HIS A 962 -15.65 -57.90 22.61
CA HIS A 962 -14.47 -58.68 23.01
C HIS A 962 -13.09 -58.02 23.13
N LYS A 963 -12.60 -58.21 24.36
CA LYS A 963 -11.24 -58.58 24.78
C LYS A 963 -10.17 -57.49 24.68
N TYR A 964 -9.71 -57.01 25.83
CA TYR A 964 -8.38 -57.37 26.33
C TYR A 964 -8.36 -57.42 27.86
N THR A 965 -7.87 -58.56 28.35
CA THR A 965 -7.63 -58.95 29.74
C THR A 965 -6.12 -58.85 29.96
N ARG A 966 -5.69 -58.42 31.17
CA ARG A 966 -4.37 -58.65 31.81
C ARG A 966 -3.09 -58.32 31.01
N LEU A 967 -2.40 -57.23 31.37
CA LEU A 967 -1.28 -57.19 32.32
C LEU A 967 -0.89 -55.72 32.57
#